data_AF-A0A1B2DGX7-F1
#
_entry.id   AF-A0A1B2DGX7-F1
#
_cell.length_a   1.000
_cell.length_b   1.000
_cell.length_c   1.000
_cell.angle_alpha   90.00
_cell.angle_beta   90.00
_cell.angle_gamma   90.00
#
_symmetry.space_group_name_H-M   'P 1'
#
loop_
_entity.id
_entity.type
_entity.pdbx_description
1 polymer ?
#
loop_
_entity_poly.entity_id
_entity_poly.type
_entity_poly.pdbx_seq_one_letter_code
_entity_poly.pdbx_strand_id
1 'polypeptide(L)'
;MEQQQISVEDVLDNIRPFLPELINACQFVADRLYQSMEQETWDKFADVLEGMDDLYRTLNSIHLEMAPSAVLGPYLKMFIAEFSSKFQTMNNFMDEEQYREAGDCIHYELNPLFQQLEITISGSRTIEEQKFGANIGYIKAKLPKLYDQIIKIDTDNDVYQTMNAKNGEPNLYVTMTEKAPIYLYSTYNPHDEADRWVQHLAEKVKGKDNIIIYGVGFGYHISAYLDAYPDHNVYLYEPDEQIFLAAMKSVELKKLLDRPQIKDFVVGGNASQQAKLFYKFLRYMKGEPEILSLPIYQNLMGDKVAQFCNDAIIAIMNYDSSYRLYEKFGREWLENSLYNLSTTLSTPPITNMKSKLEGFSAVIVGAGPSLEADIKHLSQLKDHAYIIAAGSTIQSLLHFGVTPHLIISMDGTDANYNVFRDLELSHIPLLYTPMIKYKIIDKKWNYLFHMHFYNDVASKKIMDLPGQDPLFNSNHSVTGTAIQAAIYMGCKEIIFTGQDLSYPNDRVYAPGAKHFKDEKLEQQIEAATLVVENVNGTMNRTSNLMKLTLADIESVLEGYPDVQFINTTAMGAKIKYTTAEPMEQVVRRLSHKKTDENFFIKEIKEASHYKNERLQMIKNRVFRMPEELKSYEEGLKAINKNIEKLPELSRKNPQKCFTLIKTIESDWKVAINSQPFQVFCFMLFRNALSEFERDLPELAEENNMIKKAKLAQEIMKPLVVKLLDEIPRMKELVDETVKRVEAGTNI
;
A
#
# COMPACT_ATOMS: atom_id res chain seq x y z
N MET A 1 -34.93 -21.69 33.06
CA MET A 1 -35.71 -20.62 32.40
C MET A 1 -34.89 -19.36 32.54
N GLU A 2 -34.06 -19.09 31.54
CA GLU A 2 -33.38 -17.80 31.43
C GLU A 2 -34.44 -16.75 31.11
N GLN A 3 -34.61 -15.76 31.99
CA GLN A 3 -35.37 -14.56 31.66
C GLN A 3 -34.57 -13.84 30.56
N GLN A 4 -35.13 -13.77 29.35
CA GLN A 4 -34.64 -12.85 28.33
C GLN A 4 -34.65 -11.45 28.94
N GLN A 5 -33.45 -10.89 29.13
CA GLN A 5 -33.30 -9.50 29.53
C GLN A 5 -33.75 -8.66 28.34
N ILE A 6 -34.97 -8.13 28.42
CA ILE A 6 -35.54 -7.26 27.38
C ILE A 6 -34.60 -6.05 27.28
N SER A 7 -34.10 -5.75 26.08
CA SER A 7 -33.17 -4.63 25.94
C SER A 7 -33.93 -3.31 26.12
N VAL A 8 -33.26 -2.27 26.62
CA VAL A 8 -33.85 -0.92 26.76
C VAL A 8 -34.47 -0.45 25.43
N GLU A 9 -33.90 -0.83 24.30
CA GLU A 9 -34.40 -0.49 22.97
C GLU A 9 -35.72 -1.22 22.63
N ASP A 10 -35.88 -2.49 23.02
CA ASP A 10 -37.14 -3.24 22.83
C ASP A 10 -38.30 -2.61 23.62
N VAL A 11 -38.01 -2.05 24.80
CA VAL A 11 -39.02 -1.35 25.61
C VAL A 11 -39.37 0.01 24.97
N LEU A 12 -38.37 0.74 24.47
CA LEU A 12 -38.60 2.00 23.75
C LEU A 12 -39.39 1.78 22.45
N ASP A 13 -39.18 0.67 21.74
CA ASP A 13 -39.95 0.28 20.56
C ASP A 13 -41.44 0.06 20.86
N ASN A 14 -41.79 -0.38 22.07
CA ASN A 14 -43.18 -0.52 22.51
C ASN A 14 -43.82 0.83 22.92
N ILE A 15 -43.03 1.78 23.44
CA ILE A 15 -43.51 3.10 23.86
C ILE A 15 -43.79 4.02 22.65
N ARG A 16 -42.99 3.89 21.58
CA ARG A 16 -43.09 4.71 20.35
C ARG A 16 -44.50 4.74 19.72
N PRO A 17 -45.19 3.62 19.48
CA PRO A 17 -46.56 3.64 18.95
C PRO A 17 -47.61 4.03 20.00
N PHE A 18 -47.33 3.83 21.29
CA PHE A 18 -48.25 4.10 22.38
C PHE A 18 -48.39 5.59 22.71
N LEU A 19 -47.30 6.36 22.66
CA LEU A 19 -47.30 7.79 23.01
C LEU A 19 -48.31 8.63 22.19
N PRO A 20 -48.38 8.51 20.85
CA PRO A 20 -49.38 9.23 20.05
C PRO A 20 -50.82 8.86 20.42
N GLU A 21 -51.09 7.58 20.75
CA GLU A 21 -52.42 7.13 21.16
C GLU A 21 -52.81 7.72 22.52
N LEU A 22 -51.89 7.70 23.49
CA LEU A 22 -52.09 8.30 24.80
C LEU A 22 -52.35 9.81 24.72
N ILE A 23 -51.58 10.55 23.93
CA ILE A 23 -51.74 12.01 23.71
C ILE A 23 -53.13 12.31 23.15
N ASN A 24 -53.58 11.55 22.15
CA ASN A 24 -54.91 11.71 21.56
C ASN A 24 -56.03 11.40 22.56
N ALA A 25 -55.87 10.36 23.38
CA ALA A 25 -56.82 9.99 24.41
C ALA A 25 -56.89 11.05 25.53
N CYS A 26 -55.75 11.59 25.96
CA CYS A 26 -55.66 12.70 26.91
C CYS A 26 -56.39 13.94 26.41
N GLN A 27 -56.20 14.27 25.13
CA GLN A 27 -56.87 15.39 24.48
C GLN A 27 -58.39 15.21 24.49
N PHE A 28 -58.86 14.02 24.12
CA PHE A 28 -60.29 13.70 24.13
C PHE A 28 -60.91 13.83 25.52
N VAL A 29 -60.23 13.30 26.56
CA VAL A 29 -60.74 13.36 27.93
C VAL A 29 -60.71 14.78 28.48
N ALA A 30 -59.65 15.54 28.24
CA ALA A 30 -59.55 16.94 28.66
C ALA A 30 -60.71 17.77 28.10
N ASP A 31 -61.02 17.63 26.81
CA ASP A 31 -62.12 18.37 26.16
C ASP A 31 -63.50 18.05 26.77
N ARG A 32 -63.68 16.82 27.29
CA ARG A 32 -64.93 16.36 27.91
C ARG A 32 -65.09 16.76 29.37
N LEU A 33 -63.99 16.99 30.08
CA LEU A 33 -64.01 17.48 31.46
C LEU A 33 -64.56 18.91 31.60
N TYR A 34 -64.66 19.67 30.51
CA TYR A 34 -65.37 20.96 30.48
C TYR A 34 -66.90 20.84 30.38
N GLN A 35 -67.42 19.64 30.14
CA GLN A 35 -68.84 19.31 29.98
C GLN A 35 -69.33 18.44 31.16
N SER A 36 -70.64 18.17 31.23
CA SER A 36 -71.18 17.24 32.23
C SER A 36 -70.67 15.82 31.96
N MET A 37 -70.01 15.21 32.95
CA MET A 37 -69.41 13.88 32.83
C MET A 37 -70.45 12.79 32.60
N GLU A 38 -70.41 12.17 31.41
CA GLU A 38 -71.19 10.98 31.07
C GLU A 38 -70.39 9.69 31.39
N GLN A 39 -71.07 8.55 31.59
CA GLN A 39 -70.41 7.28 31.94
C GLN A 39 -69.30 6.88 30.94
N GLU A 40 -69.49 7.14 29.64
CA GLU A 40 -68.48 6.87 28.61
C GLU A 40 -67.19 7.71 28.82
N THR A 41 -67.31 8.91 29.40
CA THR A 41 -66.15 9.76 29.70
C THR A 41 -65.39 9.23 30.92
N TRP A 42 -66.09 8.68 31.91
CA TRP A 42 -65.47 8.02 33.06
C TRP A 42 -64.68 6.77 32.66
N ASP A 43 -65.25 5.94 31.78
CA ASP A 43 -64.59 4.73 31.31
C ASP A 43 -63.30 5.07 30.53
N LYS A 44 -63.36 6.06 29.62
CA LYS A 44 -62.19 6.55 28.88
C LYS A 44 -61.15 7.26 29.75
N PHE A 45 -61.58 7.97 30.79
CA PHE A 45 -60.65 8.56 31.75
C PHE A 45 -59.91 7.49 32.54
N ALA A 46 -60.59 6.40 32.93
CA ALA A 46 -59.94 5.26 33.57
C ALA A 46 -58.88 4.61 32.67
N ASP A 47 -59.18 4.40 31.37
CA ASP A 47 -58.22 3.88 30.40
C ASP A 47 -56.98 4.80 30.25
N VAL A 48 -57.20 6.13 30.24
CA VAL A 48 -56.12 7.12 30.18
C VAL A 48 -55.26 7.09 31.44
N LEU A 49 -55.87 6.98 32.63
CA LEU A 49 -55.14 6.87 33.89
C LEU A 49 -54.28 5.60 33.95
N GLU A 50 -54.82 4.47 33.49
CA GLU A 50 -54.08 3.21 33.40
C GLU A 50 -52.89 3.36 32.44
N GLY A 51 -53.12 3.92 31.25
CA GLY A 51 -52.06 4.18 30.28
C GLY A 51 -50.96 5.14 30.78
N MET A 52 -51.34 6.16 31.56
CA MET A 52 -50.40 7.07 32.21
C MET A 52 -49.55 6.37 33.28
N ASP A 53 -50.17 5.54 34.13
CA ASP A 53 -49.46 4.78 35.18
C ASP A 53 -48.52 3.74 34.57
N ASP A 54 -48.95 3.03 33.54
CA ASP A 54 -48.12 2.05 32.83
C ASP A 54 -46.90 2.69 32.16
N LEU A 55 -47.09 3.83 31.50
CA LEU A 55 -45.98 4.60 30.93
C LEU A 55 -45.00 5.03 32.03
N TYR A 56 -45.50 5.56 33.14
CA TYR A 56 -44.67 6.01 34.25
C TYR A 56 -43.87 4.88 34.89
N ARG A 57 -44.49 3.73 35.12
CA ARG A 57 -43.81 2.54 35.67
C ARG A 57 -42.75 2.02 34.72
N THR A 58 -43.09 1.94 33.43
CA THR A 58 -42.17 1.48 32.40
C THR A 58 -40.95 2.40 32.31
N LEU A 59 -41.14 3.72 32.25
CA LEU A 59 -40.05 4.68 32.20
C LEU A 59 -39.19 4.70 33.48
N ASN A 60 -39.79 4.49 34.66
CA ASN A 60 -39.03 4.34 35.91
C ASN A 60 -38.19 3.06 35.92
N SER A 61 -38.74 1.93 35.46
CA SER A 61 -38.01 0.67 35.36
C SER A 61 -36.81 0.81 34.42
N ILE A 62 -37.03 1.40 33.24
CA ILE A 62 -35.96 1.72 32.29
C ILE A 62 -34.93 2.64 32.94
N HIS A 63 -35.33 3.72 33.59
CA HIS A 63 -34.41 4.67 34.21
C HIS A 63 -33.51 4.04 35.28
N LEU A 64 -34.02 3.05 36.02
CA LEU A 64 -33.26 2.32 37.05
C LEU A 64 -32.30 1.29 36.45
N GLU A 65 -32.63 0.71 35.30
CA GLU A 65 -31.81 -0.28 34.59
C GLU A 65 -30.80 0.38 33.63
N MET A 66 -31.01 1.64 33.27
CA MET A 66 -30.13 2.40 32.38
C MET A 66 -28.76 2.64 33.00
N ALA A 67 -27.73 2.42 32.18
CA ALA A 67 -26.37 2.83 32.54
C ALA A 67 -26.33 4.35 32.82
N PRO A 68 -25.54 4.82 33.81
CA PRO A 68 -25.42 6.25 34.14
C PRO A 68 -24.97 7.15 32.97
N SER A 69 -24.42 6.56 31.90
CA SER A 69 -23.92 7.20 30.69
C SER A 69 -24.97 7.37 29.58
N ALA A 70 -26.16 6.80 29.72
CA ALA A 70 -27.16 6.83 28.66
C ALA A 70 -27.71 8.25 28.42
N VAL A 71 -27.66 8.70 27.16
CA VAL A 71 -28.06 10.06 26.72
C VAL A 71 -29.50 10.40 27.12
N LEU A 72 -30.40 9.41 27.11
CA LEU A 72 -31.81 9.58 27.49
C LEU A 72 -32.00 9.72 29.02
N GLY A 73 -31.00 9.34 29.83
CA GLY A 73 -31.12 9.21 31.29
C GLY A 73 -31.50 10.52 32.00
N PRO A 74 -30.81 11.65 31.76
CA PRO A 74 -31.19 12.94 32.33
C PRO A 74 -32.58 13.41 31.91
N TYR A 75 -32.96 13.17 30.66
CA TYR A 75 -34.28 13.55 30.12
C TYR A 75 -35.40 12.74 30.77
N LEU A 76 -35.24 11.42 30.86
CA LEU A 76 -36.22 10.55 31.54
C LEU A 76 -36.35 10.93 33.02
N LYS A 77 -35.24 11.22 33.70
CA LYS A 77 -35.27 11.68 35.10
C LYS A 77 -36.08 12.96 35.28
N MET A 78 -35.87 13.94 34.41
CA MET A 78 -36.63 15.20 34.43
C MET A 78 -38.11 14.96 34.11
N PHE A 79 -38.41 14.19 33.06
CA PHE A 79 -39.77 13.82 32.69
C PHE A 79 -40.51 13.13 33.85
N ILE A 80 -39.91 12.11 34.46
CA ILE A 80 -40.50 11.33 35.57
C ILE A 80 -40.85 12.26 36.75
N ALA A 81 -39.95 13.19 37.10
CA ALA A 81 -40.18 14.14 38.18
C ALA A 81 -41.31 15.12 37.87
N GLU A 82 -41.33 15.70 36.67
CA GLU A 82 -42.37 16.64 36.25
C GLU A 82 -43.73 15.96 36.09
N PHE A 83 -43.76 14.78 35.48
CA PHE A 83 -44.96 13.98 35.29
C PHE A 83 -45.59 13.62 36.63
N SER A 84 -44.81 13.09 37.59
CA SER A 84 -45.32 12.72 38.91
C SER A 84 -45.97 13.90 39.64
N SER A 85 -45.35 15.08 39.58
CA SER A 85 -45.92 16.28 40.19
C SER A 85 -47.22 16.71 39.53
N LYS A 86 -47.27 16.73 38.18
CA LYS A 86 -48.45 17.19 37.42
C LYS A 86 -49.61 16.20 37.50
N PHE A 87 -49.30 14.91 37.50
CA PHE A 87 -50.28 13.84 37.67
C PHE A 87 -50.96 13.91 39.05
N GLN A 88 -50.20 14.19 40.11
CA GLN A 88 -50.76 14.40 41.45
C GLN A 88 -51.69 15.62 41.51
N THR A 89 -51.30 16.73 40.89
CA THR A 89 -52.14 17.93 40.81
C THR A 89 -53.46 17.64 40.11
N MET A 90 -53.43 16.93 38.98
CA MET A 90 -54.62 16.52 38.24
C MET A 90 -55.53 15.61 39.09
N ASN A 91 -54.97 14.63 39.80
CA ASN A 91 -55.76 13.75 40.69
C ASN A 91 -56.40 14.52 41.85
N ASN A 92 -55.71 15.49 42.45
CA ASN A 92 -56.30 16.32 43.51
C ASN A 92 -57.50 17.12 42.98
N PHE A 93 -57.40 17.67 41.77
CA PHE A 93 -58.55 18.35 41.14
C PHE A 93 -59.70 17.39 40.86
N MET A 94 -59.42 16.15 40.45
CA MET A 94 -60.45 15.13 40.27
C MET A 94 -61.13 14.72 41.59
N ASP A 95 -60.36 14.56 42.67
CA ASP A 95 -60.87 14.22 44.01
C ASP A 95 -61.72 15.34 44.62
N GLU A 96 -61.39 16.60 44.32
CA GLU A 96 -62.15 17.79 44.74
C GLU A 96 -63.33 18.12 43.80
N GLU A 97 -63.62 17.25 42.82
CA GLU A 97 -64.64 17.44 41.78
C GLU A 97 -64.45 18.72 40.93
N GLN A 98 -63.22 19.22 40.86
CA GLN A 98 -62.77 20.38 40.06
C GLN A 98 -62.41 19.93 38.63
N TYR A 99 -63.41 19.45 37.89
CA TYR A 99 -63.19 18.81 36.58
C TYR A 99 -62.58 19.75 35.53
N ARG A 100 -62.91 21.05 35.55
CA ARG A 100 -62.35 22.01 34.59
C ARG A 100 -60.86 22.20 34.81
N GLU A 101 -60.46 22.33 36.05
CA GLU A 101 -59.07 22.47 36.48
C GLU A 101 -58.27 21.18 36.21
N ALA A 102 -58.89 20.01 36.39
CA ALA A 102 -58.31 18.74 35.95
C ALA A 102 -58.14 18.68 34.41
N GLY A 103 -59.13 19.15 33.65
CA GLY A 103 -59.07 19.27 32.19
C GLY A 103 -57.96 20.21 31.72
N ASP A 104 -57.82 21.39 32.35
CA ASP A 104 -56.74 22.35 32.10
C ASP A 104 -55.37 21.70 32.38
N CYS A 105 -55.24 20.95 33.48
CA CYS A 105 -53.99 20.26 33.82
C CYS A 105 -53.64 19.18 32.79
N ILE A 106 -54.61 18.41 32.29
CA ILE A 106 -54.35 17.42 31.24
C ILE A 106 -53.95 18.12 29.95
N HIS A 107 -54.68 19.15 29.53
CA HIS A 107 -54.51 19.79 28.25
C HIS A 107 -53.24 20.65 28.15
N TYR A 108 -52.96 21.46 29.18
CA TYR A 108 -51.90 22.46 29.16
C TYR A 108 -50.62 22.03 29.88
N GLU A 109 -50.66 20.97 30.70
CA GLU A 109 -49.49 20.52 31.44
C GLU A 109 -49.04 19.10 31.07
N LEU A 110 -49.93 18.12 31.11
CA LEU A 110 -49.57 16.72 30.84
C LEU A 110 -49.37 16.44 29.35
N ASN A 111 -50.27 16.93 28.48
CA ASN A 111 -50.19 16.67 27.05
C ASN A 111 -48.90 17.22 26.39
N PRO A 112 -48.47 18.48 26.65
CA PRO A 112 -47.19 18.99 26.14
C PRO A 112 -45.98 18.20 26.66
N LEU A 113 -46.05 17.69 27.90
CA LEU A 113 -44.98 16.90 28.49
C LEU A 113 -44.82 15.54 27.75
N PHE A 114 -45.92 14.89 27.38
CA PHE A 114 -45.89 13.67 26.56
C PHE A 114 -45.40 13.92 25.13
N GLN A 115 -45.79 15.03 24.51
CA GLN A 115 -45.29 15.42 23.19
C GLN A 115 -43.77 15.64 23.19
N GLN A 116 -43.24 16.26 24.25
CA GLN A 116 -41.80 16.46 24.40
C GLN A 116 -41.05 15.12 24.56
N LEU A 117 -41.64 14.17 25.29
CA LEU A 117 -41.11 12.81 25.41
C LEU A 117 -41.10 12.08 24.06
N GLU A 118 -42.18 12.17 23.29
CA GLU A 118 -42.31 11.59 21.94
C GLU A 118 -41.22 12.07 20.99
N ILE A 119 -40.97 13.39 20.96
CA ILE A 119 -39.91 14.02 20.16
C ILE A 119 -38.53 13.51 20.58
N THR A 120 -38.30 13.41 21.89
CA THR A 120 -37.00 13.01 22.46
C THR A 120 -36.67 11.55 22.14
N ILE A 121 -37.66 10.66 22.18
CA ILE A 121 -37.50 9.22 21.88
C ILE A 121 -37.36 8.96 20.38
N SER A 122 -37.96 9.80 19.53
CA SER A 122 -38.02 9.58 18.07
C SER A 122 -36.93 10.33 17.27
N GLY A 123 -36.49 11.51 17.71
CA GLY A 123 -35.65 12.41 16.91
C GLY A 123 -34.17 12.04 16.75
N SER A 124 -33.59 11.29 17.69
CA SER A 124 -32.15 10.94 17.68
C SER A 124 -31.81 9.88 16.62
N ARG A 125 -32.64 8.82 16.48
CA ARG A 125 -32.44 7.72 15.54
C ARG A 125 -32.63 8.15 14.08
N THR A 126 -33.62 9.00 13.80
CA THR A 126 -33.90 9.48 12.44
C THR A 126 -32.74 10.30 11.85
N ILE A 127 -32.02 11.07 12.66
CA ILE A 127 -30.90 11.90 12.19
C ILE A 127 -29.67 11.03 11.85
N GLU A 128 -29.36 10.02 12.65
CA GLU A 128 -28.26 9.09 12.39
C GLU A 128 -28.54 8.23 11.15
N GLU A 129 -29.76 7.70 11.01
CA GLU A 129 -30.18 6.93 9.84
C GLU A 129 -30.16 7.79 8.56
N GLN A 130 -30.57 9.06 8.65
CA GLN A 130 -30.46 10.02 7.53
C GLN A 130 -29.01 10.30 7.15
N LYS A 131 -28.12 10.57 8.12
CA LYS A 131 -26.69 10.80 7.87
C LYS A 131 -26.02 9.57 7.26
N PHE A 132 -26.26 8.39 7.85
CA PHE A 132 -25.74 7.13 7.33
C PHE A 132 -26.25 6.87 5.91
N GLY A 133 -27.55 7.05 5.66
CA GLY A 133 -28.17 6.92 4.34
C GLY A 133 -27.56 7.87 3.30
N ALA A 134 -27.32 9.13 3.66
CA ALA A 134 -26.68 10.11 2.78
C ALA A 134 -25.22 9.75 2.49
N ASN A 135 -24.45 9.37 3.52
CA ASN A 135 -23.05 9.01 3.39
C ASN A 135 -22.88 7.70 2.60
N ILE A 136 -23.65 6.65 2.90
CA ILE A 136 -23.55 5.38 2.16
C ILE A 136 -23.96 5.56 0.68
N GLY A 137 -24.95 6.41 0.40
CA GLY A 137 -25.32 6.80 -0.96
C GLY A 137 -24.16 7.50 -1.69
N TYR A 138 -23.47 8.41 -1.01
CA TYR A 138 -22.27 9.07 -1.55
C TYR A 138 -21.13 8.07 -1.82
N ILE A 139 -20.79 7.22 -0.84
CA ILE A 139 -19.74 6.21 -0.95
C ILE A 139 -20.05 5.22 -2.08
N LYS A 140 -21.31 4.78 -2.23
CA LYS A 140 -21.74 3.93 -3.35
C LYS A 140 -21.49 4.58 -4.72
N ALA A 141 -21.77 5.88 -4.83
CA ALA A 141 -21.63 6.61 -6.09
C ALA A 141 -20.17 6.95 -6.44
N LYS A 142 -19.33 7.32 -5.45
CA LYS A 142 -17.96 7.81 -5.67
C LYS A 142 -16.87 6.76 -5.42
N LEU A 143 -17.11 5.83 -4.50
CA LEU A 143 -16.14 4.85 -4.01
C LEU A 143 -16.77 3.44 -3.94
N PRO A 144 -17.23 2.86 -5.08
CA PRO A 144 -18.03 1.63 -5.08
C PRO A 144 -17.31 0.42 -4.45
N LYS A 145 -15.99 0.32 -4.60
CA LYS A 145 -15.21 -0.75 -3.95
C LYS A 145 -15.20 -0.63 -2.42
N LEU A 146 -15.21 0.60 -1.90
CA LEU A 146 -15.29 0.83 -0.46
C LEU A 146 -16.72 0.52 0.04
N TYR A 147 -17.75 0.87 -0.75
CA TYR A 147 -19.12 0.47 -0.46
C TYR A 147 -19.24 -1.06 -0.32
N ASP A 148 -18.74 -1.83 -1.29
CA ASP A 148 -18.80 -3.31 -1.26
C ASP A 148 -18.07 -3.94 -0.07
N GLN A 149 -17.08 -3.24 0.47
CA GLN A 149 -16.35 -3.63 1.68
C GLN A 149 -17.18 -3.32 2.93
N ILE A 150 -17.61 -2.07 3.09
CA ILE A 150 -18.23 -1.57 4.32
C ILE A 150 -19.63 -2.16 4.57
N ILE A 151 -20.42 -2.44 3.52
CA ILE A 151 -21.77 -3.04 3.69
C ILE A 151 -21.77 -4.45 4.29
N LYS A 152 -20.61 -5.09 4.36
CA LYS A 152 -20.45 -6.46 4.89
C LYS A 152 -20.00 -6.48 6.35
N ILE A 153 -19.79 -5.30 6.94
CA ILE A 153 -19.21 -5.16 8.27
C ILE A 153 -20.32 -4.77 9.23
N ASP A 154 -20.51 -5.58 10.26
CA ASP A 154 -21.41 -5.26 11.36
C ASP A 154 -20.75 -4.24 12.30
N THR A 155 -21.55 -3.33 12.86
CA THR A 155 -21.05 -2.30 13.78
C THR A 155 -20.89 -2.86 15.19
N ASP A 156 -19.70 -2.72 15.75
CA ASP A 156 -19.38 -3.10 17.12
C ASP A 156 -19.66 -1.92 18.07
N ASN A 157 -20.91 -1.80 18.50
CA ASN A 157 -21.33 -0.71 19.38
C ASN A 157 -20.90 -0.93 20.85
N ASP A 158 -20.40 -2.12 21.21
CA ASP A 158 -19.90 -2.38 22.56
C ASP A 158 -18.54 -1.69 22.75
N VAL A 159 -17.68 -1.80 21.74
CA VAL A 159 -16.35 -1.18 21.72
C VAL A 159 -16.40 0.27 21.25
N TYR A 160 -17.18 0.58 20.21
CA TYR A 160 -17.19 1.89 19.55
C TYR A 160 -18.51 2.63 19.78
N GLN A 161 -18.49 3.66 20.63
CA GLN A 161 -19.70 4.39 21.01
C GLN A 161 -19.60 5.87 20.64
N THR A 162 -20.65 6.38 20.01
CA THR A 162 -20.76 7.79 19.63
C THR A 162 -21.35 8.59 20.79
N MET A 163 -20.76 9.76 21.06
CA MET A 163 -21.27 10.71 22.06
C MET A 163 -20.91 12.13 21.70
N ASN A 164 -21.62 13.12 22.22
CA ASN A 164 -21.29 14.52 21.94
C ASN A 164 -20.27 15.07 22.94
N ALA A 165 -19.36 15.92 22.45
CA ALA A 165 -18.58 16.81 23.26
C ALA A 165 -19.48 17.89 23.92
N LYS A 166 -18.94 18.63 24.89
CA LYS A 166 -19.71 19.66 25.63
C LYS A 166 -20.26 20.77 24.73
N ASN A 167 -19.62 21.04 23.60
CA ASN A 167 -20.09 22.00 22.59
C ASN A 167 -21.15 21.42 21.63
N GLY A 168 -21.56 20.16 21.82
CA GLY A 168 -22.58 19.49 21.01
C GLY A 168 -22.06 18.75 19.78
N GLU A 169 -20.76 18.85 19.45
CA GLU A 169 -20.17 18.15 18.31
C GLU A 169 -20.01 16.65 18.57
N PRO A 170 -20.28 15.78 17.59
CA PRO A 170 -20.05 14.35 17.72
C PRO A 170 -18.60 13.98 18.05
N ASN A 171 -18.45 12.92 18.82
CA ASN A 171 -17.18 12.34 19.22
C ASN A 171 -17.31 10.81 19.27
N LEU A 172 -16.17 10.13 19.26
CA LEU A 172 -16.08 8.69 19.38
C LEU A 172 -15.36 8.33 20.66
N TYR A 173 -15.94 7.41 21.40
CA TYR A 173 -15.39 6.82 22.60
C TYR A 173 -15.13 5.33 22.31
N VAL A 174 -13.92 4.86 22.65
CA VAL A 174 -13.47 3.49 22.41
C VAL A 174 -13.18 2.79 23.74
N THR A 175 -13.89 1.69 24.00
CA THR A 175 -13.67 0.83 25.18
C THR A 175 -12.68 -0.27 24.84
N MET A 176 -11.46 -0.21 25.37
CA MET A 176 -10.52 -1.33 25.30
C MET A 176 -10.51 -2.09 26.62
N THR A 177 -10.44 -3.42 26.56
CA THR A 177 -10.38 -4.27 27.76
C THR A 177 -9.24 -3.83 28.68
N GLU A 178 -9.55 -3.68 29.98
CA GLU A 178 -8.63 -3.31 31.07
C GLU A 178 -8.08 -1.87 31.11
N LYS A 179 -8.56 -0.94 30.28
CA LYS A 179 -8.15 0.48 30.32
C LYS A 179 -9.31 1.44 30.51
N ALA A 180 -8.99 2.62 31.06
CA ALA A 180 -9.89 3.76 30.98
C ALA A 180 -10.21 4.02 29.49
N PRO A 181 -11.46 4.40 29.20
CA PRO A 181 -11.87 4.57 27.82
C PRO A 181 -11.18 5.75 27.15
N ILE A 182 -11.00 5.62 25.83
CA ILE A 182 -10.23 6.55 25.03
C ILE A 182 -11.18 7.33 24.14
N TYR A 183 -11.14 8.66 24.24
CA TYR A 183 -11.88 9.56 23.36
C TYR A 183 -11.05 9.89 22.13
N LEU A 184 -11.64 9.80 20.95
CA LEU A 184 -10.97 10.13 19.69
C LEU A 184 -10.66 11.63 19.59
N TYR A 185 -11.54 12.46 20.14
CA TYR A 185 -11.38 13.92 20.19
C TYR A 185 -11.59 14.48 21.61
N SER A 186 -11.24 15.75 21.79
CA SER A 186 -11.53 16.56 22.96
C SER A 186 -13.00 16.47 23.37
N THR A 187 -13.24 16.13 24.64
CA THR A 187 -14.58 16.07 25.24
C THR A 187 -15.20 17.47 25.46
N TYR A 188 -14.43 18.54 25.28
CA TYR A 188 -14.91 19.92 25.41
C TYR A 188 -15.29 20.52 24.05
N ASN A 189 -14.36 20.49 23.10
CA ASN A 189 -14.53 21.03 21.75
C ASN A 189 -13.52 20.35 20.79
N PRO A 190 -13.96 19.49 19.87
CA PRO A 190 -13.11 18.84 18.87
C PRO A 190 -12.41 19.81 17.90
N HIS A 191 -13.04 20.95 17.56
CA HIS A 191 -12.46 21.93 16.64
C HIS A 191 -11.26 22.65 17.24
N ASP A 192 -11.31 23.04 18.52
CA ASP A 192 -10.18 23.70 19.19
C ASP A 192 -8.96 22.75 19.34
N GLU A 193 -9.19 21.44 19.41
CA GLU A 193 -8.13 20.44 19.35
C GLU A 193 -7.54 20.34 17.94
N ALA A 194 -8.39 20.27 16.92
CA ALA A 194 -7.96 20.24 15.51
C ALA A 194 -7.11 21.47 15.15
N ASP A 195 -7.55 22.68 15.51
CA ASP A 195 -6.81 23.92 15.25
C ASP A 195 -5.45 23.94 15.96
N ARG A 196 -5.41 23.52 17.22
CA ARG A 196 -4.14 23.37 17.95
C ARG A 196 -3.23 22.36 17.29
N TRP A 197 -3.74 21.21 16.86
CA TRP A 197 -2.93 20.21 16.16
C TRP A 197 -2.29 20.81 14.90
N VAL A 198 -3.07 21.50 14.07
CA VAL A 198 -2.60 22.14 12.83
C VAL A 198 -1.51 23.21 13.09
N GLN A 199 -1.65 24.01 14.16
CA GLN A 199 -0.66 25.02 14.52
C GLN A 199 0.73 24.43 14.81
N HIS A 200 0.80 23.21 15.37
CA HIS A 200 2.07 22.55 15.66
C HIS A 200 2.73 21.91 14.43
N LEU A 201 2.05 21.88 13.28
CA LEU A 201 2.55 21.25 12.06
C LEU A 201 3.34 22.18 11.14
N ALA A 202 3.31 23.50 11.37
CA ALA A 202 3.84 24.50 10.44
C ALA A 202 5.27 24.21 9.94
N GLU A 203 6.21 23.91 10.85
CA GLU A 203 7.59 23.54 10.45
C GLU A 203 7.68 22.13 9.84
N LYS A 204 6.81 21.21 10.27
CA LYS A 204 6.82 19.82 9.78
C LYS A 204 6.39 19.73 8.31
N VAL A 205 5.44 20.54 7.89
CA VAL A 205 4.87 20.54 6.52
C VAL A 205 5.47 21.60 5.60
N LYS A 206 6.43 22.39 6.11
CA LYS A 206 7.10 23.44 5.35
C LYS A 206 7.83 22.86 4.13
N GLY A 207 7.48 23.35 2.94
CA GLY A 207 8.08 22.91 1.68
C GLY A 207 7.60 21.51 1.22
N LYS A 208 6.49 21.02 1.77
CA LYS A 208 5.92 19.70 1.45
C LYS A 208 4.50 19.85 0.91
N ASP A 209 4.28 19.34 -0.29
CA ASP A 209 3.01 19.54 -1.01
C ASP A 209 2.14 18.27 -1.05
N ASN A 210 2.66 17.13 -0.56
CA ASN A 210 2.01 15.83 -0.59
C ASN A 210 1.99 15.19 0.79
N ILE A 211 0.79 14.93 1.30
CA ILE A 211 0.56 14.62 2.71
C ILE A 211 -0.27 13.36 2.82
N ILE A 212 0.23 12.37 3.55
CA ILE A 212 -0.57 11.23 3.98
C ILE A 212 -1.07 11.52 5.40
N ILE A 213 -2.39 11.41 5.62
CA ILE A 213 -2.97 11.45 6.96
C ILE A 213 -3.40 10.03 7.36
N TYR A 214 -2.74 9.52 8.39
CA TYR A 214 -3.09 8.27 9.07
C TYR A 214 -4.11 8.57 10.18
N GLY A 215 -5.30 8.00 10.02
CA GLY A 215 -6.46 8.22 10.87
C GLY A 215 -7.35 9.35 10.35
N VAL A 216 -8.54 9.00 9.88
CA VAL A 216 -9.54 9.95 9.38
C VAL A 216 -10.50 10.36 10.48
N GLY A 217 -10.95 9.40 11.29
CA GLY A 217 -11.92 9.67 12.35
C GLY A 217 -13.17 10.38 11.81
N PHE A 218 -13.61 11.42 12.51
CA PHE A 218 -14.73 12.28 12.11
C PHE A 218 -14.28 13.47 11.24
N GLY A 219 -12.99 13.60 10.95
CA GLY A 219 -12.46 14.55 9.97
C GLY A 219 -12.28 16.00 10.43
N TYR A 220 -12.43 16.29 11.73
CA TYR A 220 -12.20 17.64 12.28
C TYR A 220 -10.80 18.17 12.00
N HIS A 221 -9.77 17.37 12.31
CA HIS A 221 -8.36 17.69 12.07
C HIS A 221 -8.02 17.80 10.59
N ILE A 222 -8.69 17.02 9.72
CA ILE A 222 -8.48 17.09 8.28
C ILE A 222 -9.07 18.39 7.73
N SER A 223 -10.29 18.76 8.13
CA SER A 223 -10.92 20.02 7.73
C SER A 223 -10.04 21.22 8.11
N ALA A 224 -9.59 21.29 9.36
CA ALA A 224 -8.71 22.35 9.84
C ALA A 224 -7.38 22.39 9.05
N TYR A 225 -6.81 21.22 8.74
CA TYR A 225 -5.58 21.12 7.95
C TYR A 225 -5.77 21.65 6.53
N LEU A 226 -6.85 21.25 5.86
CA LEU A 226 -7.15 21.65 4.49
C LEU A 226 -7.48 23.16 4.37
N ASP A 227 -7.98 23.77 5.44
CA ASP A 227 -8.23 25.21 5.50
C ASP A 227 -6.92 26.00 5.70
N ALA A 228 -6.00 25.48 6.53
CA ALA A 228 -4.70 26.10 6.76
C ALA A 228 -3.73 25.94 5.57
N TYR A 229 -3.82 24.83 4.83
CA TYR A 229 -2.93 24.49 3.72
C TYR A 229 -3.70 24.16 2.44
N PRO A 230 -4.31 25.17 1.77
CA PRO A 230 -5.19 24.95 0.63
C PRO A 230 -4.48 24.39 -0.61
N ASP A 231 -3.16 24.57 -0.72
CA ASP A 231 -2.35 24.12 -1.86
C ASP A 231 -1.82 22.68 -1.70
N HIS A 232 -2.01 22.05 -0.54
CA HIS A 232 -1.50 20.70 -0.29
C HIS A 232 -2.41 19.61 -0.87
N ASN A 233 -1.79 18.54 -1.38
CA ASN A 233 -2.46 17.33 -1.82
C ASN A 233 -2.51 16.32 -0.66
N VAL A 234 -3.70 15.85 -0.30
CA VAL A 234 -3.92 15.01 0.87
C VAL A 234 -4.43 13.62 0.48
N TYR A 235 -3.82 12.59 1.06
CA TYR A 235 -4.17 11.18 0.89
C TYR A 235 -4.59 10.63 2.25
N LEU A 236 -5.81 10.10 2.32
CA LEU A 236 -6.42 9.72 3.58
C LEU A 236 -6.37 8.20 3.77
N TYR A 237 -5.96 7.78 4.96
CA TYR A 237 -5.95 6.37 5.36
C TYR A 237 -6.61 6.20 6.73
N GLU A 238 -7.74 5.49 6.76
CA GLU A 238 -8.39 5.07 8.01
C GLU A 238 -8.13 3.58 8.23
N PRO A 239 -7.22 3.20 9.14
CA PRO A 239 -6.90 1.79 9.38
C PRO A 239 -8.06 0.99 10.00
N ASP A 240 -9.01 1.65 10.66
CA ASP A 240 -10.08 0.99 11.42
C ASP A 240 -11.46 1.21 10.79
N GLU A 241 -12.04 0.11 10.31
CA GLU A 241 -13.36 0.12 9.66
C GLU A 241 -14.48 0.53 10.62
N GLN A 242 -14.35 0.24 11.92
CA GLN A 242 -15.36 0.60 12.92
C GLN A 242 -15.33 2.10 13.22
N ILE A 243 -14.14 2.73 13.28
CA ILE A 243 -14.02 4.19 13.38
C ILE A 243 -14.67 4.87 12.16
N PHE A 244 -14.45 4.33 10.96
CA PHE A 244 -15.10 4.86 9.75
C PHE A 244 -16.62 4.70 9.76
N LEU A 245 -17.13 3.55 10.22
CA LEU A 245 -18.56 3.29 10.38
C LEU A 245 -19.21 4.25 11.38
N ALA A 246 -18.54 4.56 12.49
CA ALA A 246 -19.02 5.57 13.44
C ALA A 246 -19.09 6.96 12.77
N ALA A 247 -18.07 7.35 12.01
CA ALA A 247 -18.07 8.61 11.27
C ALA A 247 -19.24 8.70 10.27
N MET A 248 -19.55 7.60 9.57
CA MET A 248 -20.68 7.51 8.63
C MET A 248 -22.03 7.80 9.28
N LYS A 249 -22.21 7.47 10.57
CA LYS A 249 -23.45 7.74 11.32
C LYS A 249 -23.47 9.16 11.91
N SER A 250 -22.30 9.70 12.26
CA SER A 250 -22.21 10.92 13.07
C SER A 250 -22.00 12.22 12.30
N VAL A 251 -21.27 12.20 11.17
CA VAL A 251 -20.87 13.43 10.45
C VAL A 251 -21.18 13.39 8.96
N GLU A 252 -21.24 14.55 8.30
CA GLU A 252 -21.47 14.65 6.85
C GLU A 252 -20.16 14.50 6.06
N LEU A 253 -19.79 13.27 5.70
CA LEU A 253 -18.51 12.97 5.04
C LEU A 253 -18.37 13.60 3.65
N LYS A 254 -19.49 13.79 2.94
CA LYS A 254 -19.50 14.43 1.62
C LYS A 254 -18.82 15.80 1.62
N LYS A 255 -19.05 16.61 2.66
CA LYS A 255 -18.48 17.97 2.77
C LYS A 255 -16.96 17.95 2.82
N LEU A 256 -16.40 16.94 3.49
CA LEU A 256 -14.97 16.72 3.58
C LEU A 256 -14.43 16.10 2.28
N LEU A 257 -14.99 14.96 1.85
CA LEU A 257 -14.43 14.15 0.77
C LEU A 257 -14.54 14.79 -0.62
N ASP A 258 -15.44 15.75 -0.83
CA ASP A 258 -15.52 16.54 -2.07
C ASP A 258 -14.48 17.66 -2.17
N ARG A 259 -13.65 17.88 -1.14
CA ARG A 259 -12.57 18.88 -1.16
C ARG A 259 -11.54 18.51 -2.25
N PRO A 260 -11.17 19.42 -3.17
CA PRO A 260 -10.27 19.11 -4.29
C PRO A 260 -8.85 18.74 -3.88
N GLN A 261 -8.45 19.11 -2.66
CA GLN A 261 -7.17 18.71 -2.06
C GLN A 261 -7.08 17.20 -1.79
N ILE A 262 -8.20 16.51 -1.56
CA ILE A 262 -8.22 15.07 -1.27
C ILE A 262 -8.03 14.30 -2.58
N LYS A 263 -6.91 13.58 -2.69
CA LYS A 263 -6.53 12.85 -3.91
C LYS A 263 -6.86 11.36 -3.85
N ASP A 264 -6.87 10.79 -2.66
CA ASP A 264 -7.33 9.43 -2.44
C ASP A 264 -7.82 9.22 -1.01
N PHE A 265 -8.67 8.22 -0.85
CA PHE A 265 -9.19 7.79 0.44
C PHE A 265 -9.28 6.27 0.50
N VAL A 266 -8.62 5.67 1.50
CA VAL A 266 -8.57 4.23 1.73
C VAL A 266 -8.97 3.93 3.17
N VAL A 267 -9.81 2.90 3.34
CA VAL A 267 -10.26 2.41 4.65
C VAL A 267 -9.91 0.93 4.80
N GLY A 268 -9.44 0.57 5.98
CA GLY A 268 -9.14 -0.78 6.43
C GLY A 268 -7.64 -1.03 6.66
N GLY A 269 -7.36 -1.96 7.57
CA GLY A 269 -6.03 -2.22 8.12
C GLY A 269 -5.20 -3.28 7.41
N ASN A 270 -5.62 -3.80 6.25
CA ASN A 270 -4.89 -4.90 5.60
C ASN A 270 -3.79 -4.40 4.64
N ALA A 271 -2.77 -5.26 4.43
CA ALA A 271 -1.62 -4.95 3.60
C ALA A 271 -1.99 -4.58 2.14
N SER A 272 -3.07 -5.15 1.60
CA SER A 272 -3.53 -4.85 0.22
C SER A 272 -4.07 -3.42 0.09
N GLN A 273 -4.83 -2.96 1.09
CA GLN A 273 -5.34 -1.59 1.15
C GLN A 273 -4.19 -0.57 1.29
N GLN A 274 -3.24 -0.85 2.18
CA GLN A 274 -2.05 -0.03 2.37
C GLN A 274 -1.19 0.03 1.09
N ALA A 275 -0.93 -1.11 0.45
CA ALA A 275 -0.19 -1.17 -0.81
C ALA A 275 -0.88 -0.36 -1.92
N LYS A 276 -2.22 -0.37 -1.98
CA LYS A 276 -3.00 0.43 -2.94
C LYS A 276 -2.86 1.93 -2.69
N LEU A 277 -2.88 2.36 -1.43
CA LEU A 277 -2.64 3.75 -1.05
C LEU A 277 -1.26 4.18 -1.52
N PHE A 278 -0.20 3.43 -1.16
CA PHE A 278 1.16 3.75 -1.55
C PHE A 278 1.34 3.77 -3.06
N TYR A 279 0.77 2.80 -3.79
CA TYR A 279 0.85 2.76 -5.24
C TYR A 279 0.30 4.04 -5.89
N LYS A 280 -0.88 4.50 -5.46
CA LYS A 280 -1.46 5.74 -6.00
C LYS A 280 -0.68 6.97 -5.53
N PHE A 281 -0.33 7.04 -4.25
CA PHE A 281 0.43 8.13 -3.68
C PHE A 281 1.75 8.36 -4.42
N LEU A 282 2.57 7.31 -4.57
CA LEU A 282 3.85 7.37 -5.26
C LEU A 282 3.71 7.69 -6.75
N ARG A 283 2.60 7.30 -7.39
CA ARG A 283 2.33 7.61 -8.80
C ARG A 283 2.13 9.12 -9.04
N TYR A 284 1.48 9.81 -8.12
CA TYR A 284 1.10 11.22 -8.28
C TYR A 284 1.98 12.20 -7.49
N MET A 285 2.87 11.69 -6.63
CA MET A 285 3.76 12.51 -5.82
C MET A 285 4.66 13.44 -6.67
N LYS A 286 4.80 14.68 -6.20
CA LYS A 286 5.82 15.66 -6.61
C LYS A 286 6.48 16.21 -5.33
N GLY A 287 7.80 16.36 -5.30
CA GLY A 287 8.50 16.88 -4.12
C GLY A 287 8.54 15.92 -2.93
N GLU A 288 8.93 16.42 -1.76
CA GLU A 288 9.06 15.62 -0.54
C GLU A 288 7.70 15.43 0.17
N PRO A 289 7.35 14.19 0.56
CA PRO A 289 6.11 13.91 1.25
C PRO A 289 6.21 14.09 2.78
N GLU A 290 5.06 14.18 3.45
CA GLU A 290 4.96 14.06 4.91
C GLU A 290 3.87 13.06 5.33
N ILE A 291 4.08 12.42 6.48
CA ILE A 291 3.09 11.54 7.10
C ILE A 291 2.65 12.17 8.43
N LEU A 292 1.36 12.44 8.51
CA LEU A 292 0.71 13.03 9.66
C LEU A 292 -0.23 12.02 10.30
N SER A 293 -0.35 12.08 11.63
CA SER A 293 -1.35 11.32 12.37
C SER A 293 -1.78 12.14 13.58
N LEU A 294 -3.06 12.04 13.94
CA LEU A 294 -3.55 12.62 15.18
C LEU A 294 -2.96 11.82 16.36
N PRO A 295 -2.41 12.46 17.41
CA PRO A 295 -1.70 11.76 18.49
C PRO A 295 -2.50 10.63 19.14
N ILE A 296 -3.83 10.73 19.15
CA ILE A 296 -4.71 9.71 19.71
C ILE A 296 -4.57 8.33 19.03
N TYR A 297 -4.25 8.28 17.74
CA TYR A 297 -4.02 7.01 17.04
C TYR A 297 -2.76 6.30 17.55
N GLN A 298 -1.76 7.04 18.05
CA GLN A 298 -0.61 6.44 18.73
C GLN A 298 -1.02 5.77 20.05
N ASN A 299 -1.99 6.33 20.75
CA ASN A 299 -2.52 5.74 21.99
C ASN A 299 -3.41 4.53 21.73
N LEU A 300 -4.22 4.57 20.67
CA LEU A 300 -5.12 3.46 20.29
C LEU A 300 -4.36 2.29 19.65
N MET A 301 -3.38 2.59 18.80
CA MET A 301 -2.75 1.59 17.92
C MET A 301 -1.30 1.95 17.54
N GLY A 302 -0.48 2.34 18.52
CA GLY A 302 0.90 2.79 18.30
C GLY A 302 1.77 1.86 17.45
N ASP A 303 1.68 0.54 17.66
CA ASP A 303 2.43 -0.44 16.85
C ASP A 303 2.03 -0.39 15.37
N LYS A 304 0.73 -0.27 15.08
CA LYS A 304 0.21 -0.16 13.70
C LYS A 304 0.62 1.17 13.05
N VAL A 305 0.62 2.26 13.80
CA VAL A 305 1.08 3.57 13.29
C VAL A 305 2.57 3.51 12.98
N ALA A 306 3.39 2.97 13.88
CA ALA A 306 4.83 2.83 13.69
C ALA A 306 5.15 1.95 12.48
N GLN A 307 4.45 0.81 12.33
CA GLN A 307 4.56 -0.06 11.17
C GLN A 307 4.20 0.67 9.88
N PHE A 308 3.04 1.33 9.82
CA PHE A 308 2.62 2.08 8.64
C PHE A 308 3.63 3.15 8.22
N CYS A 309 4.12 3.94 9.18
CA CYS A 309 5.14 4.97 8.92
C CYS A 309 6.43 4.35 8.37
N ASN A 310 6.89 3.24 8.95
CA ASN A 310 8.08 2.54 8.46
C ASN A 310 7.88 2.01 7.03
N ASP A 311 6.74 1.38 6.75
CA ASP A 311 6.42 0.84 5.42
C ASP A 311 6.31 1.95 4.38
N ALA A 312 5.71 3.09 4.74
CA ALA A 312 5.63 4.26 3.88
C ALA A 312 7.02 4.83 3.59
N ILE A 313 7.89 4.95 4.59
CA ILE A 313 9.29 5.38 4.42
C ILE A 313 10.02 4.44 3.46
N ILE A 314 9.91 3.12 3.66
CA ILE A 314 10.52 2.12 2.76
C ILE A 314 9.95 2.23 1.35
N ALA A 315 8.64 2.39 1.18
CA ALA A 315 8.00 2.53 -0.12
C ALA A 315 8.45 3.80 -0.85
N ILE A 316 8.59 4.93 -0.15
CA ILE A 316 9.12 6.19 -0.69
C ILE A 316 10.59 6.03 -1.08
N MET A 317 11.42 5.45 -0.20
CA MET A 317 12.84 5.18 -0.48
C MET A 317 13.01 4.27 -1.69
N ASN A 318 12.20 3.22 -1.82
CA ASN A 318 12.20 2.31 -2.96
C ASN A 318 11.80 3.00 -4.26
N TYR A 319 10.81 3.90 -4.20
CA TYR A 319 10.40 4.69 -5.36
C TYR A 319 11.51 5.64 -5.82
N ASP A 320 12.11 6.41 -4.91
CA ASP A 320 13.21 7.33 -5.22
C ASP A 320 14.46 6.58 -5.72
N SER A 321 14.84 5.49 -5.05
CA SER A 321 15.93 4.59 -5.48
C SER A 321 15.67 4.07 -6.90
N SER A 322 14.47 3.55 -7.15
CA SER A 322 14.05 3.08 -8.48
C SER A 322 14.12 4.17 -9.53
N TYR A 323 13.64 5.38 -9.23
CA TYR A 323 13.67 6.52 -10.14
C TYR A 323 15.10 6.84 -10.57
N ARG A 324 16.02 6.98 -9.60
CA ARG A 324 17.44 7.28 -9.85
C ARG A 324 18.18 6.16 -10.57
N LEU A 325 17.89 4.90 -10.22
CA LEU A 325 18.51 3.75 -10.86
C LEU A 325 18.13 3.65 -12.34
N TYR A 326 16.85 3.81 -12.68
CA TYR A 326 16.41 3.79 -14.08
C TYR A 326 16.95 4.98 -14.88
N GLU A 327 17.00 6.18 -14.28
CA GLU A 327 17.61 7.36 -14.91
C GLU A 327 19.08 7.12 -15.26
N LYS A 328 19.82 6.48 -14.36
CA LYS A 328 21.25 6.24 -14.52
C LYS A 328 21.59 5.02 -15.38
N PHE A 329 20.89 3.90 -15.17
CA PHE A 329 21.29 2.58 -15.70
C PHE A 329 20.29 1.96 -16.66
N GLY A 330 19.07 2.50 -16.82
CA GLY A 330 18.03 1.91 -17.69
C GLY A 330 18.51 1.68 -19.13
N ARG A 331 19.37 2.57 -19.62
CA ARG A 331 20.06 2.48 -20.89
C ARG A 331 21.08 1.33 -20.95
N GLU A 332 21.95 1.21 -19.96
CA GLU A 332 22.95 0.14 -19.90
C GLU A 332 22.27 -1.23 -19.80
N TRP A 333 21.20 -1.33 -19.01
CA TRP A 333 20.43 -2.56 -18.90
C TRP A 333 19.75 -2.95 -20.21
N LEU A 334 19.20 -1.99 -20.95
CA LEU A 334 18.64 -2.27 -22.27
C LEU A 334 19.70 -2.75 -23.25
N GLU A 335 20.86 -2.06 -23.31
CA GLU A 335 22.00 -2.49 -24.13
C GLU A 335 22.41 -3.93 -23.80
N ASN A 336 22.57 -4.22 -22.51
CA ASN A 336 22.92 -5.56 -22.04
C ASN A 336 21.89 -6.62 -22.44
N SER A 337 20.59 -6.41 -22.18
CA SER A 337 19.54 -7.37 -22.55
C SER A 337 19.54 -7.67 -24.04
N LEU A 338 19.73 -6.65 -24.88
CA LEU A 338 19.81 -6.80 -26.33
C LEU A 338 21.09 -7.51 -26.77
N TYR A 339 22.26 -7.13 -26.26
CA TYR A 339 23.54 -7.70 -26.66
C TYR A 339 23.75 -9.13 -26.14
N ASN A 340 23.13 -9.47 -25.01
CA ASN A 340 23.12 -10.81 -24.45
C ASN A 340 22.08 -11.72 -25.09
N LEU A 341 21.20 -11.21 -25.96
CA LEU A 341 20.14 -12.01 -26.57
C LEU A 341 20.68 -13.22 -27.31
N SER A 342 21.75 -13.06 -28.09
CA SER A 342 22.38 -14.17 -28.83
C SER A 342 22.80 -15.32 -27.89
N THR A 343 23.53 -15.01 -26.82
CA THR A 343 23.92 -15.98 -25.78
C THR A 343 22.72 -16.56 -25.03
N THR A 344 21.70 -15.76 -24.78
CA THR A 344 20.49 -16.19 -24.07
C THR A 344 19.69 -17.19 -24.89
N LEU A 345 19.68 -17.06 -26.22
CA LEU A 345 19.03 -18.02 -27.12
C LEU A 345 19.76 -19.37 -27.20
N SER A 346 21.06 -19.41 -26.86
CA SER A 346 21.89 -20.62 -26.90
C SER A 346 22.19 -21.22 -25.52
N THR A 347 21.59 -20.69 -24.44
CA THR A 347 21.75 -21.24 -23.09
C THR A 347 20.42 -21.79 -22.57
N PRO A 348 20.44 -22.82 -21.72
CA PRO A 348 19.23 -23.37 -21.15
C PRO A 348 18.57 -22.39 -20.16
N PRO A 349 17.23 -22.27 -20.16
CA PRO A 349 16.52 -21.54 -19.13
C PRO A 349 16.54 -22.27 -17.78
N ILE A 350 16.42 -21.52 -16.68
CA ILE A 350 16.36 -22.04 -15.31
C ILE A 350 15.21 -23.04 -15.08
N THR A 351 14.20 -23.08 -15.94
CA THR A 351 13.11 -24.08 -15.88
C THR A 351 13.63 -25.52 -15.82
N ASN A 352 14.78 -25.80 -16.44
CA ASN A 352 15.44 -27.10 -16.38
C ASN A 352 15.95 -27.47 -14.98
N MET A 353 16.04 -26.51 -14.05
CA MET A 353 16.54 -26.70 -12.67
C MET A 353 15.42 -26.77 -11.63
N LYS A 354 14.15 -26.61 -12.04
CA LYS A 354 13.00 -26.56 -11.11
C LYS A 354 12.97 -27.82 -10.23
N SER A 355 12.96 -27.62 -8.92
CA SER A 355 12.88 -28.69 -7.90
C SER A 355 14.03 -29.73 -7.92
N LYS A 356 15.12 -29.55 -8.68
CA LYS A 356 16.20 -30.55 -8.75
C LYS A 356 17.13 -30.59 -7.53
N LEU A 357 17.01 -29.61 -6.63
CA LEU A 357 17.72 -29.51 -5.35
C LEU A 357 16.82 -29.81 -4.14
N GLU A 358 15.69 -30.47 -4.35
CA GLU A 358 14.83 -30.92 -3.25
C GLU A 358 15.60 -31.83 -2.27
N GLY A 359 15.42 -31.60 -0.97
CA GLY A 359 16.16 -32.29 0.10
C GLY A 359 17.55 -31.72 0.41
N PHE A 360 18.10 -30.87 -0.46
CA PHE A 360 19.39 -30.20 -0.25
C PHE A 360 19.24 -28.81 0.35
N SER A 361 20.29 -28.38 1.05
CA SER A 361 20.41 -27.06 1.64
C SER A 361 21.28 -26.18 0.75
N ALA A 362 20.95 -24.89 0.63
CA ALA A 362 21.76 -23.92 -0.11
C ALA A 362 22.42 -22.92 0.83
N VAL A 363 23.69 -22.59 0.60
CA VAL A 363 24.41 -21.55 1.35
C VAL A 363 24.60 -20.35 0.43
N ILE A 364 23.95 -19.24 0.72
CA ILE A 364 24.03 -18.01 -0.05
C ILE A 364 25.06 -17.09 0.61
N VAL A 365 26.19 -16.92 -0.08
CA VAL A 365 27.35 -16.19 0.43
C VAL A 365 27.30 -14.74 -0.05
N GLY A 366 27.35 -13.81 0.89
CA GLY A 366 27.53 -12.38 0.67
C GLY A 366 28.96 -11.90 0.93
N ALA A 367 29.27 -10.67 0.51
CA ALA A 367 30.62 -10.10 0.59
C ALA A 367 30.90 -9.33 1.90
N GLY A 368 30.00 -9.39 2.88
CA GLY A 368 30.11 -8.64 4.12
C GLY A 368 31.31 -9.08 4.99
N PRO A 369 31.83 -8.19 5.86
CA PRO A 369 32.97 -8.48 6.75
C PRO A 369 32.88 -9.78 7.54
N SER A 370 31.68 -10.23 7.93
CA SER A 370 31.53 -11.44 8.75
C SER A 370 31.95 -12.71 8.03
N LEU A 371 32.04 -12.69 6.70
CA LEU A 371 32.38 -13.87 5.89
C LEU A 371 33.70 -14.50 6.32
N GLU A 372 34.69 -13.68 6.73
CA GLU A 372 36.02 -14.15 7.13
C GLU A 372 35.96 -15.22 8.24
N ALA A 373 35.06 -15.05 9.21
CA ALA A 373 34.90 -15.98 10.32
C ALA A 373 34.32 -17.35 9.88
N ASP A 374 33.58 -17.37 8.77
CA ASP A 374 32.87 -18.55 8.28
C ASP A 374 33.61 -19.31 7.17
N ILE A 375 34.70 -18.75 6.62
CA ILE A 375 35.47 -19.35 5.52
C ILE A 375 35.83 -20.82 5.77
N LYS A 376 36.36 -21.13 6.96
CA LYS A 376 36.77 -22.50 7.30
C LYS A 376 35.57 -23.46 7.32
N HIS A 377 34.43 -23.00 7.79
CA HIS A 377 33.20 -23.79 7.83
C HIS A 377 32.59 -23.95 6.44
N LEU A 378 32.70 -22.94 5.56
CA LEU A 378 32.29 -23.04 4.16
C LEU A 378 33.07 -24.13 3.42
N SER A 379 34.38 -24.25 3.65
CA SER A 379 35.16 -25.36 3.10
C SER A 379 34.65 -26.73 3.55
N GLN A 380 34.18 -26.85 4.81
CA GLN A 380 33.62 -28.09 5.35
C GLN A 380 32.23 -28.38 4.78
N LEU A 381 31.40 -27.35 4.54
CA LEU A 381 30.05 -27.50 4.00
C LEU A 381 30.01 -27.84 2.52
N LYS A 382 31.11 -27.68 1.78
CA LYS A 382 31.14 -27.87 0.32
C LYS A 382 30.58 -29.24 -0.10
N ASP A 383 30.90 -30.30 0.64
CA ASP A 383 30.42 -31.65 0.33
C ASP A 383 29.02 -31.96 0.90
N HIS A 384 28.38 -30.99 1.57
CA HIS A 384 27.15 -31.19 2.36
C HIS A 384 26.01 -30.22 1.99
N ALA A 385 26.32 -29.09 1.35
CA ALA A 385 25.37 -28.08 0.91
C ALA A 385 25.85 -27.35 -0.36
N TYR A 386 24.90 -26.86 -1.16
CA TYR A 386 25.24 -26.11 -2.38
C TYR A 386 25.57 -24.65 -2.05
N ILE A 387 26.87 -24.35 -2.07
CA ILE A 387 27.41 -22.99 -1.92
C ILE A 387 27.16 -22.16 -3.19
N ILE A 388 26.45 -21.05 -3.04
CA ILE A 388 26.07 -20.10 -4.08
C ILE A 388 26.75 -18.76 -3.80
N ALA A 389 27.61 -18.31 -4.72
CA ALA A 389 28.25 -17.01 -4.66
C ALA A 389 27.36 -15.94 -5.32
N ALA A 390 26.93 -14.95 -4.55
CA ALA A 390 26.17 -13.82 -5.06
C ALA A 390 27.12 -12.71 -5.56
N GLY A 391 27.19 -12.53 -6.88
CA GLY A 391 27.91 -11.44 -7.54
C GLY A 391 29.40 -11.34 -7.16
N SER A 392 29.79 -10.20 -6.58
CA SER A 392 31.18 -9.87 -6.25
C SER A 392 31.82 -10.77 -5.19
N THR A 393 31.01 -11.51 -4.42
CA THR A 393 31.48 -12.43 -3.38
C THR A 393 32.42 -13.52 -3.92
N ILE A 394 32.38 -13.80 -5.22
CA ILE A 394 33.31 -14.74 -5.87
C ILE A 394 34.77 -14.40 -5.61
N GLN A 395 35.13 -13.11 -5.51
CA GLN A 395 36.51 -12.71 -5.24
C GLN A 395 36.99 -13.13 -3.86
N SER A 396 36.18 -12.87 -2.84
CA SER A 396 36.51 -13.23 -1.46
C SER A 396 36.59 -14.74 -1.31
N LEU A 397 35.65 -15.48 -1.89
CA LEU A 397 35.67 -16.95 -1.86
C LEU A 397 36.95 -17.51 -2.49
N LEU A 398 37.31 -17.08 -3.69
CA LEU A 398 38.54 -17.55 -4.35
C LEU A 398 39.81 -17.09 -3.63
N HIS A 399 39.81 -15.88 -3.05
CA HIS A 399 40.93 -15.39 -2.24
C HIS A 399 41.23 -16.33 -1.07
N PHE A 400 40.19 -16.88 -0.45
CA PHE A 400 40.30 -17.85 0.64
C PHE A 400 40.36 -19.32 0.18
N GLY A 401 40.46 -19.58 -1.13
CA GLY A 401 40.56 -20.94 -1.67
C GLY A 401 39.24 -21.74 -1.63
N VAL A 402 38.10 -21.08 -1.52
CA VAL A 402 36.77 -21.70 -1.57
C VAL A 402 36.18 -21.55 -2.96
N THR A 403 35.94 -22.67 -3.65
CA THR A 403 35.24 -22.69 -4.95
C THR A 403 33.74 -22.94 -4.72
N PRO A 404 32.84 -22.01 -5.11
CA PRO A 404 31.40 -22.23 -5.01
C PRO A 404 30.90 -23.23 -6.08
N HIS A 405 29.71 -23.78 -5.87
CA HIS A 405 29.05 -24.66 -6.85
C HIS A 405 28.36 -23.88 -7.96
N LEU A 406 27.91 -22.66 -7.64
CA LEU A 406 27.17 -21.80 -8.55
C LEU A 406 27.52 -20.33 -8.27
N ILE A 407 27.69 -19.56 -9.34
CA ILE A 407 27.72 -18.11 -9.29
C ILE A 407 26.38 -17.59 -9.80
N ILE A 408 25.83 -16.59 -9.13
CA ILE A 408 24.66 -15.84 -9.60
C ILE A 408 25.07 -14.40 -9.82
N SER A 409 24.73 -13.82 -10.96
CA SER A 409 25.07 -12.42 -11.28
C SER A 409 24.01 -11.76 -12.16
N MET A 410 23.67 -10.51 -11.83
CA MET A 410 22.63 -9.72 -12.52
C MET A 410 23.04 -8.27 -12.79
N ASP A 411 24.13 -7.78 -12.22
CA ASP A 411 24.50 -6.37 -12.30
C ASP A 411 25.01 -6.01 -13.71
N GLY A 412 24.38 -4.98 -14.28
CA GLY A 412 24.60 -4.50 -15.64
C GLY A 412 25.78 -3.55 -15.84
N THR A 413 26.48 -3.18 -14.77
CA THR A 413 27.48 -2.11 -14.80
C THR A 413 28.88 -2.60 -15.16
N ASP A 414 29.74 -1.69 -15.63
CA ASP A 414 31.17 -1.99 -15.83
C ASP A 414 31.91 -2.28 -14.51
N ALA A 415 31.40 -1.80 -13.36
CA ALA A 415 31.92 -2.17 -12.06
C ALA A 415 31.81 -3.68 -11.83
N ASN A 416 30.66 -4.28 -12.18
CA ASN A 416 30.49 -5.72 -12.13
C ASN A 416 31.43 -6.44 -13.11
N TYR A 417 31.62 -5.94 -14.32
CA TYR A 417 32.59 -6.54 -15.25
C TYR A 417 34.01 -6.58 -14.69
N ASN A 418 34.44 -5.54 -13.98
CA ASN A 418 35.77 -5.52 -13.34
C ASN A 418 35.91 -6.58 -12.24
N VAL A 419 34.82 -7.05 -11.63
CA VAL A 419 34.81 -8.21 -10.70
C VAL A 419 35.28 -9.47 -11.41
N PHE A 420 34.69 -9.74 -12.57
CA PHE A 420 34.86 -10.99 -13.28
C PHE A 420 36.06 -11.00 -14.23
N ARG A 421 36.54 -9.84 -14.68
CA ARG A 421 37.44 -9.75 -15.84
C ARG A 421 38.74 -10.55 -15.67
N ASP A 422 39.32 -10.49 -14.47
CA ASP A 422 40.67 -10.98 -14.19
C ASP A 422 40.67 -12.32 -13.42
N LEU A 423 39.50 -12.98 -13.32
CA LEU A 423 39.32 -14.27 -12.65
C LEU A 423 39.18 -15.43 -13.67
N GLU A 424 39.75 -16.58 -13.34
CA GLU A 424 39.57 -17.82 -14.12
C GLU A 424 38.33 -18.57 -13.61
N LEU A 425 37.20 -18.38 -14.30
CA LEU A 425 35.88 -18.86 -13.85
C LEU A 425 35.22 -19.85 -14.81
N SER A 426 35.91 -20.21 -15.91
CA SER A 426 35.34 -21.02 -17.00
C SER A 426 34.80 -22.37 -16.54
N HIS A 427 35.28 -22.90 -15.41
CA HIS A 427 34.89 -24.18 -14.82
C HIS A 427 33.71 -24.08 -13.84
N ILE A 428 33.33 -22.88 -13.39
CA ILE A 428 32.25 -22.68 -12.42
C ILE A 428 30.96 -22.34 -13.18
N PRO A 429 29.82 -22.99 -12.87
CA PRO A 429 28.53 -22.61 -13.43
C PRO A 429 28.11 -21.17 -13.09
N LEU A 430 27.53 -20.46 -14.06
CA LEU A 430 26.96 -19.13 -13.88
C LEU A 430 25.47 -19.12 -14.28
N LEU A 431 24.62 -18.76 -13.32
CA LEU A 431 23.25 -18.32 -13.55
C LEU A 431 23.23 -16.80 -13.71
N TYR A 432 22.75 -16.32 -14.85
CA TYR A 432 22.69 -14.90 -15.12
C TYR A 432 21.29 -14.43 -15.52
N THR A 433 21.06 -13.12 -15.44
CA THR A 433 19.92 -12.47 -16.06
C THR A 433 20.36 -11.69 -17.30
N PRO A 434 19.57 -11.61 -18.38
CA PRO A 434 19.98 -10.91 -19.61
C PRO A 434 20.45 -9.46 -19.41
N MET A 435 20.02 -8.78 -18.34
CA MET A 435 20.48 -7.42 -17.99
C MET A 435 21.95 -7.32 -17.51
N ILE A 436 22.63 -8.44 -17.25
CA ILE A 436 24.04 -8.49 -16.81
C ILE A 436 24.96 -7.80 -17.81
N LYS A 437 26.07 -7.17 -17.36
CA LYS A 437 27.01 -6.54 -18.29
C LYS A 437 27.47 -7.53 -19.35
N TYR A 438 27.18 -7.26 -20.62
CA TYR A 438 27.31 -8.25 -21.69
C TYR A 438 28.72 -8.86 -21.81
N LYS A 439 29.75 -8.04 -21.54
CA LYS A 439 31.16 -8.45 -21.54
C LYS A 439 31.50 -9.56 -20.53
N ILE A 440 30.66 -9.79 -19.51
CA ILE A 440 30.85 -10.84 -18.52
C ILE A 440 30.61 -12.23 -19.13
N ILE A 441 29.62 -12.36 -20.01
CA ILE A 441 29.22 -13.63 -20.61
C ILE A 441 29.75 -13.82 -22.04
N ASP A 442 30.36 -12.79 -22.63
CA ASP A 442 31.05 -12.88 -23.92
C ASP A 442 32.26 -13.84 -23.82
N LYS A 443 32.08 -15.10 -24.22
CA LYS A 443 33.12 -16.10 -24.51
C LYS A 443 34.07 -16.45 -23.34
N LYS A 444 33.61 -16.34 -22.10
CA LYS A 444 34.39 -16.65 -20.88
C LYS A 444 33.92 -17.87 -20.07
N TRP A 445 32.76 -18.44 -20.39
CA TRP A 445 32.11 -19.45 -19.56
C TRP A 445 31.78 -20.70 -20.36
N ASN A 446 32.04 -21.87 -19.77
CA ASN A 446 31.65 -23.15 -20.36
C ASN A 446 30.24 -23.58 -19.95
N TYR A 447 29.75 -23.08 -18.80
CA TYR A 447 28.51 -23.53 -18.17
C TYR A 447 27.64 -22.33 -17.82
N LEU A 448 26.72 -22.00 -18.73
CA LEU A 448 25.80 -20.88 -18.60
C LEU A 448 24.36 -21.38 -18.61
N PHE A 449 23.52 -20.75 -17.80
CA PHE A 449 22.08 -20.86 -17.85
C PHE A 449 21.47 -19.55 -17.34
N HIS A 450 20.20 -19.29 -17.66
CA HIS A 450 19.63 -17.96 -17.44
C HIS A 450 18.25 -17.97 -16.78
N MET A 451 17.92 -16.86 -16.13
CA MET A 451 16.60 -16.56 -15.59
C MET A 451 16.16 -15.15 -16.01
N HIS A 452 14.85 -14.90 -15.96
CA HIS A 452 14.26 -13.65 -16.44
C HIS A 452 13.61 -12.87 -15.30
N PHE A 453 13.78 -11.56 -15.29
CA PHE A 453 13.09 -10.70 -14.33
C PHE A 453 11.78 -10.12 -14.86
N TYR A 454 10.86 -9.80 -13.95
CA TYR A 454 9.61 -9.15 -14.29
C TYR A 454 9.81 -7.75 -14.91
N ASN A 455 10.85 -7.04 -14.47
CA ASN A 455 11.19 -5.68 -14.89
C ASN A 455 12.11 -5.61 -16.14
N ASP A 456 12.60 -6.73 -16.67
CA ASP A 456 13.29 -6.80 -17.95
C ASP A 456 12.27 -6.83 -19.11
N VAL A 457 11.63 -5.68 -19.34
CA VAL A 457 10.54 -5.55 -20.32
C VAL A 457 11.04 -5.85 -21.74
N ALA A 458 12.29 -5.50 -22.04
CA ALA A 458 12.91 -5.76 -23.34
C ALA A 458 13.00 -7.27 -23.63
N SER A 459 13.61 -8.05 -22.72
CA SER A 459 13.70 -9.51 -22.89
C SER A 459 12.32 -10.15 -22.92
N LYS A 460 11.41 -9.74 -22.03
CA LYS A 460 10.01 -10.22 -22.03
C LYS A 460 9.33 -10.05 -23.37
N LYS A 461 9.48 -8.89 -23.99
CA LYS A 461 8.82 -8.59 -25.27
C LYS A 461 9.47 -9.29 -26.44
N ILE A 462 10.81 -9.31 -26.51
CA ILE A 462 11.56 -9.93 -27.61
C ILE A 462 11.39 -11.45 -27.57
N MET A 463 11.57 -12.06 -26.40
CA MET A 463 11.55 -13.52 -26.23
C MET A 463 10.15 -14.13 -26.13
N ASP A 464 9.12 -13.30 -25.98
CA ASP A 464 7.74 -13.73 -25.73
C ASP A 464 7.64 -14.62 -24.50
N LEU A 465 7.92 -14.07 -23.31
CA LEU A 465 8.00 -14.87 -22.08
C LEU A 465 6.66 -15.30 -21.40
N PRO A 466 5.41 -15.19 -21.91
CA PRO A 466 4.25 -15.55 -21.08
C PRO A 466 3.95 -17.06 -21.01
N GLY A 467 3.46 -17.51 -19.84
CA GLY A 467 2.77 -18.78 -19.63
C GLY A 467 3.63 -20.01 -19.33
N GLN A 468 4.90 -20.04 -19.75
CA GLN A 468 5.80 -21.19 -19.51
C GLN A 468 7.17 -20.80 -18.90
N ASP A 469 7.59 -19.54 -19.02
CA ASP A 469 8.86 -19.08 -18.43
C ASP A 469 8.62 -18.46 -17.04
N PRO A 470 9.38 -18.87 -16.01
CA PRO A 470 9.32 -18.25 -14.69
C PRO A 470 9.91 -16.85 -14.77
N LEU A 471 9.17 -15.88 -14.21
CA LEU A 471 9.65 -14.52 -14.00
C LEU A 471 9.91 -14.31 -12.52
N PHE A 472 11.03 -13.65 -12.22
CA PHE A 472 11.47 -13.41 -10.86
C PHE A 472 11.46 -11.90 -10.54
N ASN A 473 11.38 -11.58 -9.26
CA ASN A 473 11.49 -10.21 -8.81
C ASN A 473 12.96 -9.76 -8.88
N SER A 474 13.19 -8.56 -9.39
CA SER A 474 14.50 -7.91 -9.28
C SER A 474 14.59 -7.26 -7.89
N ASN A 475 15.70 -7.48 -7.20
CA ASN A 475 15.97 -6.93 -5.87
C ASN A 475 17.16 -5.96 -5.94
N HIS A 476 17.32 -5.13 -4.90
CA HIS A 476 18.48 -4.22 -4.78
C HIS A 476 19.84 -4.94 -4.67
N SER A 477 19.85 -6.24 -4.37
CA SER A 477 21.05 -7.08 -4.31
C SER A 477 20.85 -8.41 -5.01
N VAL A 478 21.94 -8.93 -5.57
CA VAL A 478 22.04 -10.29 -6.14
C VAL A 478 21.64 -11.35 -5.12
N THR A 479 21.78 -11.10 -3.81
CA THR A 479 21.33 -12.00 -2.74
C THR A 479 19.85 -12.37 -2.88
N GLY A 480 18.96 -11.39 -3.16
CA GLY A 480 17.53 -11.66 -3.33
C GLY A 480 17.25 -12.58 -4.53
N THR A 481 17.99 -12.40 -5.62
CA THR A 481 17.94 -13.29 -6.79
C THR A 481 18.46 -14.68 -6.46
N ALA A 482 19.53 -14.78 -5.68
CA ALA A 482 20.08 -16.07 -5.26
C ALA A 482 19.12 -16.85 -4.37
N ILE A 483 18.40 -16.17 -3.48
CA ILE A 483 17.35 -16.77 -2.63
C ILE A 483 16.24 -17.34 -3.53
N GLN A 484 15.69 -16.51 -4.41
CA GLN A 484 14.62 -16.93 -5.31
C GLN A 484 15.04 -18.11 -6.21
N ALA A 485 16.28 -18.10 -6.72
CA ALA A 485 16.83 -19.19 -7.52
C ALA A 485 16.95 -20.49 -6.70
N ALA A 486 17.49 -20.44 -5.48
CA ALA A 486 17.61 -21.62 -4.62
C ALA A 486 16.24 -22.22 -4.27
N ILE A 487 15.26 -21.39 -3.95
CA ILE A 487 13.88 -21.82 -3.69
C ILE A 487 13.27 -22.45 -4.94
N TYR A 488 13.44 -21.82 -6.11
CA TYR A 488 12.93 -22.35 -7.38
C TYR A 488 13.54 -23.70 -7.73
N MET A 489 14.82 -23.89 -7.42
CA MET A 489 15.52 -25.16 -7.57
C MET A 489 15.09 -26.21 -6.53
N GLY A 490 14.28 -25.86 -5.52
CA GLY A 490 13.66 -26.81 -4.59
C GLY A 490 14.26 -26.84 -3.19
N CYS A 491 15.25 -25.99 -2.87
CA CYS A 491 15.82 -25.94 -1.53
C CYS A 491 14.76 -25.47 -0.52
N LYS A 492 14.57 -26.26 0.54
CA LYS A 492 13.69 -25.93 1.68
C LYS A 492 14.45 -25.41 2.91
N GLU A 493 15.77 -25.41 2.83
CA GLU A 493 16.64 -24.80 3.82
C GLU A 493 17.68 -23.93 3.12
N ILE A 494 17.73 -22.64 3.50
CA ILE A 494 18.63 -21.65 2.93
C ILE A 494 19.40 -20.96 4.05
N ILE A 495 20.72 -21.03 3.97
CA ILE A 495 21.66 -20.49 4.96
C ILE A 495 22.32 -19.23 4.41
N PHE A 496 22.30 -18.16 5.19
CA PHE A 496 22.96 -16.88 4.88
C PHE A 496 24.25 -16.75 5.66
N THR A 497 25.32 -16.36 4.97
CA THR A 497 26.60 -15.96 5.57
C THR A 497 27.16 -14.77 4.81
N GLY A 498 27.89 -13.88 5.50
CA GLY A 498 28.44 -12.65 4.92
C GLY A 498 27.36 -11.68 4.44
N GLN A 499 26.13 -11.78 4.93
CA GLN A 499 25.02 -10.87 4.61
C GLN A 499 24.89 -9.81 5.70
N ASP A 500 25.94 -9.01 5.90
CA ASP A 500 26.01 -8.08 7.03
C ASP A 500 24.97 -6.97 7.00
N LEU A 501 24.63 -6.43 5.81
CA LEU A 501 23.61 -5.39 5.58
C LEU A 501 23.68 -4.20 6.55
N SER A 502 24.87 -3.96 7.08
CA SER A 502 25.23 -2.98 8.09
C SER A 502 26.76 -2.90 8.16
N TYR A 503 27.28 -2.00 8.97
CA TYR A 503 28.72 -1.80 9.18
C TYR A 503 29.14 -2.33 10.56
N PRO A 504 29.34 -3.64 10.74
CA PRO A 504 29.84 -4.18 12.00
C PRO A 504 31.26 -3.67 12.27
N ASN A 505 31.46 -3.06 13.44
CA ASN A 505 32.75 -2.45 13.85
C ASN A 505 33.31 -1.46 12.80
N ASP A 506 32.44 -0.71 12.12
CA ASP A 506 32.80 0.26 11.06
C ASP A 506 33.62 -0.36 9.91
N ARG A 507 33.32 -1.61 9.53
CA ARG A 507 33.86 -2.29 8.34
C ARG A 507 32.78 -2.49 7.28
N VAL A 508 33.16 -2.43 6.00
CA VAL A 508 32.21 -2.51 4.88
C VAL A 508 32.24 -3.83 4.10
N TYR A 509 33.41 -4.47 3.95
CA TYR A 509 33.56 -5.75 3.23
C TYR A 509 34.59 -6.68 3.91
N ALA A 510 34.51 -7.98 3.60
CA ALA A 510 35.54 -8.95 3.99
C ALA A 510 36.87 -8.76 3.21
N PRO A 511 38.01 -9.21 3.75
CA PRO A 511 39.29 -9.16 3.03
C PRO A 511 39.20 -9.80 1.64
N GLY A 512 39.88 -9.20 0.66
CA GLY A 512 39.94 -9.69 -0.73
C GLY A 512 38.99 -9.00 -1.72
N ALA A 513 38.02 -8.20 -1.25
CA ALA A 513 37.17 -7.38 -2.12
C ALA A 513 37.94 -6.16 -2.67
N LYS A 514 38.51 -6.24 -3.87
CA LYS A 514 39.45 -5.23 -4.42
C LYS A 514 38.80 -4.07 -5.20
N HIS A 515 37.48 -3.91 -5.14
CA HIS A 515 36.75 -3.02 -6.07
C HIS A 515 36.54 -1.58 -5.62
N PHE A 516 36.84 -1.24 -4.36
CA PHE A 516 36.65 0.10 -3.82
C PHE A 516 37.95 0.62 -3.21
N LYS A 517 38.22 1.92 -3.37
CA LYS A 517 39.35 2.61 -2.72
C LYS A 517 39.00 2.92 -1.27
N ASP A 518 39.93 2.71 -0.34
CA ASP A 518 39.71 2.86 1.11
C ASP A 518 39.12 4.22 1.51
N GLU A 519 39.55 5.34 0.90
CA GLU A 519 39.01 6.68 1.17
C GLU A 519 37.51 6.85 0.87
N LYS A 520 36.97 6.11 -0.12
CA LYS A 520 35.52 6.14 -0.42
C LYS A 520 34.70 5.36 0.60
N LEU A 521 35.33 4.44 1.31
CA LEU A 521 34.71 3.52 2.24
C LEU A 521 34.41 4.20 3.58
N GLU A 522 35.37 4.99 4.07
CA GLU A 522 35.22 5.80 5.29
C GLU A 522 34.11 6.85 5.12
N GLN A 523 34.09 7.55 3.99
CA GLN A 523 33.03 8.53 3.68
C GLN A 523 31.63 7.91 3.66
N GLN A 524 31.49 6.66 3.22
CA GLN A 524 30.21 5.95 3.22
C GLN A 524 29.72 5.65 4.63
N ILE A 525 30.63 5.22 5.52
CA ILE A 525 30.31 4.97 6.92
C ILE A 525 29.95 6.29 7.61
N GLU A 526 30.74 7.35 7.42
CA GLU A 526 30.48 8.66 8.02
C GLU A 526 29.11 9.22 7.62
N ALA A 527 28.72 9.07 6.36
CA ALA A 527 27.42 9.49 5.84
C ALA A 527 26.23 8.62 6.30
N ALA A 528 26.47 7.44 6.87
CA ALA A 528 25.42 6.54 7.31
C ALA A 528 24.79 7.01 8.62
N THR A 529 23.60 7.60 8.54
CA THR A 529 22.82 8.10 9.69
C THR A 529 21.79 7.10 10.21
N LEU A 530 21.50 6.04 9.44
CA LEU A 530 20.54 5.01 9.81
C LEU A 530 21.20 3.91 10.65
N VAL A 531 20.38 3.22 11.43
CA VAL A 531 20.79 2.08 12.25
C VAL A 531 19.82 0.91 12.11
N VAL A 532 20.32 -0.31 12.32
CA VAL A 532 19.55 -1.56 12.33
C VAL A 532 20.00 -2.43 13.50
N GLU A 533 19.07 -3.22 14.06
CA GLU A 533 19.39 -4.24 15.07
C GLU A 533 20.25 -5.33 14.42
N ASN A 534 21.30 -5.77 15.11
CA ASN A 534 22.16 -6.88 14.70
C ASN A 534 21.76 -8.19 15.40
N VAL A 535 22.35 -9.30 14.97
CA VAL A 535 22.04 -10.65 15.50
C VAL A 535 22.25 -10.78 17.01
N ASN A 536 23.12 -9.95 17.61
CA ASN A 536 23.40 -9.95 19.05
C ASN A 536 22.50 -8.99 19.85
N GLY A 537 21.52 -8.34 19.20
CA GLY A 537 20.59 -7.41 19.84
C GLY A 537 21.14 -6.00 20.07
N THR A 538 22.30 -5.65 19.51
CA THR A 538 22.82 -4.27 19.52
C THR A 538 22.53 -3.57 18.19
N MET A 539 22.81 -2.26 18.08
CA MET A 539 22.56 -1.50 16.86
C MET A 539 23.83 -1.31 16.03
N ASN A 540 23.77 -1.59 14.72
CA ASN A 540 24.82 -1.27 13.76
C ASN A 540 24.40 -0.08 12.89
N ARG A 541 25.37 0.75 12.45
CA ARG A 541 25.13 1.74 11.39
C ARG A 541 24.83 1.03 10.07
N THR A 542 23.96 1.62 9.25
CA THR A 542 23.64 1.11 7.92
C THR A 542 23.36 2.26 6.94
N SER A 543 23.56 2.00 5.65
CA SER A 543 23.22 2.94 4.59
C SER A 543 21.77 2.78 4.12
N ASN A 544 21.25 3.77 3.38
CA ASN A 544 19.94 3.68 2.74
C ASN A 544 19.80 2.44 1.86
N LEU A 545 20.83 2.15 1.03
CA LEU A 545 20.81 1.00 0.12
C LEU A 545 20.82 -0.34 0.87
N MET A 546 21.60 -0.45 1.95
CA MET A 546 21.62 -1.67 2.78
C MET A 546 20.28 -1.87 3.51
N LYS A 547 19.66 -0.80 4.02
CA LYS A 547 18.33 -0.88 4.63
C LYS A 547 17.25 -1.30 3.61
N LEU A 548 17.30 -0.77 2.39
CA LEU A 548 16.41 -1.23 1.31
C LEU A 548 16.67 -2.69 0.93
N THR A 549 17.94 -3.09 0.86
CA THR A 549 18.32 -4.48 0.59
C THR A 549 17.82 -5.43 1.67
N LEU A 550 17.90 -5.04 2.95
CA LEU A 550 17.34 -5.79 4.06
C LEU A 550 15.82 -5.95 3.90
N ALA A 551 15.08 -4.85 3.69
CA ALA A 551 13.64 -4.89 3.49
C ALA A 551 13.22 -5.73 2.27
N ASP A 552 13.96 -5.65 1.16
CA ASP A 552 13.76 -6.47 -0.03
C ASP A 552 13.94 -7.97 0.26
N ILE A 553 15.01 -8.33 0.99
CA ILE A 553 15.24 -9.72 1.37
C ILE A 553 14.09 -10.20 2.25
N GLU A 554 13.73 -9.46 3.30
CA GLU A 554 12.63 -9.80 4.21
C GLU A 554 11.31 -9.98 3.46
N SER A 555 11.01 -9.12 2.48
CA SER A 555 9.82 -9.24 1.62
C SER A 555 9.84 -10.51 0.76
N VAL A 556 11.02 -10.92 0.26
CA VAL A 556 11.16 -12.22 -0.42
C VAL A 556 10.91 -13.36 0.56
N LEU A 557 11.48 -13.34 1.76
CA LEU A 557 11.36 -14.45 2.73
C LEU A 557 9.91 -14.65 3.19
N GLU A 558 9.18 -13.55 3.43
CA GLU A 558 7.77 -13.56 3.82
C GLU A 558 6.88 -14.37 2.86
N GLY A 559 7.21 -14.34 1.56
CA GLY A 559 6.48 -15.08 0.52
C GLY A 559 6.68 -16.60 0.55
N TYR A 560 7.56 -17.13 1.41
CA TYR A 560 7.93 -18.56 1.46
C TYR A 560 7.95 -19.10 2.90
N PRO A 561 6.79 -19.18 3.59
CA PRO A 561 6.71 -19.64 4.98
C PRO A 561 7.14 -21.12 5.17
N ASP A 562 7.09 -21.93 4.11
CA ASP A 562 7.50 -23.34 4.12
C ASP A 562 9.02 -23.55 3.92
N VAL A 563 9.81 -22.47 3.83
CA VAL A 563 11.27 -22.53 3.67
C VAL A 563 11.92 -22.08 4.98
N GLN A 564 12.86 -22.87 5.48
CA GLN A 564 13.66 -22.52 6.64
C GLN A 564 14.81 -21.60 6.22
N PHE A 565 14.84 -20.39 6.77
CA PHE A 565 15.94 -19.44 6.57
C PHE A 565 16.81 -19.34 7.82
N ILE A 566 18.12 -19.44 7.64
CA ILE A 566 19.10 -19.46 8.73
C ILE A 566 20.10 -18.34 8.52
N ASN A 567 20.30 -17.49 9.52
CA ASN A 567 21.29 -16.42 9.47
C ASN A 567 22.49 -16.78 10.34
N THR A 568 23.63 -17.04 9.70
CA THR A 568 24.91 -17.32 10.38
C THR A 568 25.79 -16.08 10.55
N THR A 569 25.35 -14.94 10.02
CA THR A 569 26.07 -13.66 10.02
C THR A 569 26.12 -13.04 11.43
N ALA A 570 27.03 -13.51 12.28
CA ALA A 570 27.03 -13.26 13.72
C ALA A 570 27.07 -11.78 14.16
N MET A 571 27.59 -10.88 13.33
CA MET A 571 27.69 -9.44 13.62
C MET A 571 26.84 -8.57 12.68
N GLY A 572 26.16 -9.18 11.71
CA GLY A 572 25.36 -8.48 10.72
C GLY A 572 23.97 -8.10 11.22
N ALA A 573 23.22 -7.43 10.36
CA ALA A 573 21.83 -7.09 10.61
C ALA A 573 21.02 -8.34 10.90
N LYS A 574 20.09 -8.21 11.85
CA LYS A 574 19.04 -9.19 12.07
C LYS A 574 18.08 -9.13 10.89
N ILE A 575 17.82 -10.28 10.28
CA ILE A 575 16.93 -10.42 9.11
C ILE A 575 15.66 -11.09 9.60
N LYS A 576 14.50 -10.45 9.43
CA LYS A 576 13.20 -11.07 9.77
C LYS A 576 13.01 -12.38 8.99
N TYR A 577 12.19 -13.28 9.56
CA TYR A 577 11.93 -14.62 9.03
C TYR A 577 13.13 -15.57 9.00
N THR A 578 14.24 -15.19 9.65
CA THR A 578 15.42 -16.06 9.81
C THR A 578 15.58 -16.52 11.26
N THR A 579 16.18 -17.70 11.44
CA THR A 579 16.70 -18.14 12.75
C THR A 579 18.20 -17.89 12.80
N ALA A 580 18.68 -17.22 13.84
CA ALA A 580 20.12 -17.06 14.06
C ALA A 580 20.73 -18.39 14.53
N GLU A 581 21.72 -18.89 13.80
CA GLU A 581 22.43 -20.14 14.12
C GLU A 581 23.92 -19.98 13.79
N PRO A 582 24.86 -20.28 14.70
CA PRO A 582 26.29 -20.25 14.38
C PRO A 582 26.64 -21.24 13.26
N MET A 583 27.51 -20.85 12.32
CA MET A 583 27.90 -21.69 11.18
C MET A 583 28.45 -23.07 11.60
N GLU A 584 29.14 -23.15 12.74
CA GLU A 584 29.61 -24.43 13.28
C GLU A 584 28.47 -25.43 13.56
N GLN A 585 27.32 -24.96 14.04
CA GLN A 585 26.16 -25.82 14.30
C GLN A 585 25.53 -26.30 12.99
N VAL A 586 25.46 -25.44 11.98
CA VAL A 586 25.04 -25.79 10.62
C VAL A 586 25.92 -26.89 10.03
N VAL A 587 27.26 -26.77 10.15
CA VAL A 587 28.21 -27.80 9.71
C VAL A 587 27.90 -29.15 10.37
N ARG A 588 27.76 -29.18 11.70
CA ARG A 588 27.46 -30.42 12.44
C ARG A 588 26.13 -31.04 12.03
N ARG A 589 25.12 -30.20 11.78
CA ARG A 589 23.79 -30.65 11.39
C ARG A 589 23.77 -31.21 9.98
N LEU A 590 24.53 -30.63 9.05
CA LEU A 590 24.56 -31.04 7.64
C LEU A 590 25.62 -32.09 7.30
N SER A 591 26.54 -32.43 8.22
CA SER A 591 27.68 -33.33 7.97
C SER A 591 27.33 -34.74 7.46
N HIS A 592 26.06 -35.16 7.59
CA HIS A 592 25.58 -36.46 7.12
C HIS A 592 25.00 -36.41 5.69
N LYS A 593 24.70 -35.22 5.16
CA LYS A 593 24.26 -35.04 3.77
C LYS A 593 25.46 -35.18 2.83
N LYS A 594 25.22 -35.46 1.54
CA LYS A 594 26.27 -35.45 0.52
C LYS A 594 25.78 -34.77 -0.74
N THR A 595 26.47 -33.74 -1.21
CA THR A 595 26.23 -33.08 -2.50
C THR A 595 27.03 -33.75 -3.63
N ASP A 596 26.63 -33.48 -4.87
CA ASP A 596 27.46 -33.76 -6.04
C ASP A 596 28.11 -32.44 -6.49
N GLU A 597 29.43 -32.33 -6.36
CA GLU A 597 30.19 -31.13 -6.74
C GLU A 597 29.93 -30.72 -8.19
N ASN A 598 29.65 -31.69 -9.07
CA ASN A 598 29.44 -31.46 -10.50
C ASN A 598 27.96 -31.41 -10.89
N PHE A 599 27.04 -31.35 -9.92
CA PHE A 599 25.59 -31.37 -10.15
C PHE A 599 25.17 -30.36 -11.24
N PHE A 600 25.46 -29.07 -11.04
CA PHE A 600 25.07 -28.01 -11.98
C PHE A 600 25.67 -28.20 -13.37
N ILE A 601 26.91 -28.70 -13.45
CA ILE A 601 27.59 -28.96 -14.73
C ILE A 601 26.86 -30.05 -15.51
N LYS A 602 26.48 -31.16 -14.85
CA LYS A 602 25.73 -32.26 -15.47
C LYS A 602 24.36 -31.77 -15.94
N GLU A 603 23.66 -31.07 -15.06
CA GLU A 603 22.32 -30.56 -15.34
C GLU A 603 22.29 -29.56 -16.49
N ILE A 604 23.28 -28.67 -16.60
CA ILE A 604 23.40 -27.72 -17.74
C ILE A 604 23.66 -28.46 -19.05
N LYS A 605 24.51 -29.50 -19.04
CA LYS A 605 24.83 -30.28 -20.24
C LYS A 605 23.66 -31.09 -20.77
N GLU A 606 22.79 -31.56 -19.86
CA GLU A 606 21.61 -32.35 -20.20
C GLU A 606 20.34 -31.49 -20.41
N ALA A 607 20.43 -30.18 -20.14
CA ALA A 607 19.29 -29.28 -20.21
C ALA A 607 18.75 -29.07 -21.62
N SER A 608 17.42 -28.97 -21.69
CA SER A 608 16.72 -28.60 -22.90
C SER A 608 16.84 -27.09 -23.17
N HIS A 609 16.97 -26.74 -24.46
CA HIS A 609 16.98 -25.37 -24.94
C HIS A 609 15.58 -24.97 -25.44
N TYR A 610 15.40 -23.69 -25.78
CA TYR A 610 14.16 -23.24 -26.41
C TYR A 610 13.88 -23.98 -27.72
N LYS A 611 12.60 -24.31 -27.95
CA LYS A 611 12.15 -24.97 -29.17
C LYS A 611 12.50 -24.14 -30.41
N ASN A 612 12.88 -24.81 -31.50
CA ASN A 612 13.25 -24.16 -32.77
C ASN A 612 12.20 -23.16 -33.29
N GLU A 613 10.91 -23.48 -33.17
CA GLU A 613 9.83 -22.57 -33.57
C GLU A 613 9.89 -21.22 -32.84
N ARG A 614 10.12 -21.25 -31.52
CA ARG A 614 10.28 -20.05 -30.70
C ARG A 614 11.53 -19.28 -31.10
N LEU A 615 12.65 -19.97 -31.30
CA LEU A 615 13.89 -19.34 -31.75
C LEU A 615 13.71 -18.62 -33.08
N GLN A 616 13.00 -19.22 -34.04
CA GLN A 616 12.70 -18.58 -35.34
C GLN A 616 11.77 -17.37 -35.17
N MET A 617 10.75 -17.46 -34.32
CA MET A 617 9.90 -16.31 -34.00
C MET A 617 10.69 -15.14 -33.42
N ILE A 618 11.61 -15.41 -32.48
CA ILE A 618 12.44 -14.38 -31.87
C ILE A 618 13.38 -13.75 -32.92
N LYS A 619 14.05 -14.57 -33.73
CA LYS A 619 14.90 -14.09 -34.83
C LYS A 619 14.13 -13.19 -35.80
N ASN A 620 12.93 -13.60 -36.20
CA ASN A 620 12.08 -12.80 -37.06
C ASN A 620 11.70 -11.44 -36.43
N ARG A 621 11.42 -11.39 -35.12
CA ARG A 621 11.17 -10.12 -34.41
C ARG A 621 12.40 -9.22 -34.43
N VAL A 622 13.59 -9.77 -34.16
CA VAL A 622 14.86 -9.02 -34.17
C VAL A 622 15.17 -8.49 -35.57
N PHE A 623 15.09 -9.33 -36.60
CA PHE A 623 15.42 -8.94 -37.98
C PHE A 623 14.43 -7.96 -38.60
N ARG A 624 13.19 -7.89 -38.11
CA ARG A 624 12.20 -6.88 -38.54
C ARG A 624 12.32 -5.55 -37.80
N MET A 625 13.00 -5.53 -36.66
CA MET A 625 13.13 -4.34 -35.81
C MET A 625 13.69 -3.10 -36.54
N PRO A 626 14.68 -3.20 -37.46
CA PRO A 626 15.18 -2.03 -38.19
C PRO A 626 14.07 -1.29 -38.99
N GLU A 627 13.26 -2.04 -39.73
CA GLU A 627 12.15 -1.47 -40.52
C GLU A 627 11.03 -0.95 -39.61
N GLU A 628 10.70 -1.68 -38.55
CA GLU A 628 9.69 -1.24 -37.59
C GLU A 628 10.11 0.05 -36.85
N LEU A 629 11.40 0.19 -36.53
CA LEU A 629 11.95 1.39 -35.91
C LEU A 629 11.92 2.59 -36.86
N LYS A 630 12.11 2.37 -38.16
CA LYS A 630 11.94 3.40 -39.20
C LYS A 630 10.49 3.88 -39.28
N SER A 631 9.51 2.97 -39.35
CA SER A 631 8.09 3.34 -39.32
C SER A 631 7.69 4.04 -38.03
N TYR A 632 8.25 3.61 -36.90
CA TYR A 632 8.04 4.24 -35.60
C TYR A 632 8.56 5.69 -35.57
N GLU A 633 9.76 5.94 -36.10
CA GLU A 633 10.34 7.27 -36.24
C GLU A 633 9.45 8.20 -37.10
N GLU A 634 8.97 7.70 -38.25
CA GLU A 634 8.07 8.45 -39.13
C GLU A 634 6.76 8.84 -38.41
N GLY A 635 6.18 7.89 -37.66
CA GLY A 635 5.00 8.13 -36.84
C GLY A 635 5.23 9.20 -35.76
N LEU A 636 6.35 9.12 -35.03
CA LEU A 636 6.70 10.12 -34.02
C LEU A 636 6.93 11.51 -34.63
N LYS A 637 7.56 11.61 -35.81
CA LYS A 637 7.72 12.89 -36.52
C LYS A 637 6.38 13.49 -36.92
N ALA A 638 5.44 12.67 -37.38
CA ALA A 638 4.09 13.11 -37.71
C ALA A 638 3.33 13.62 -36.48
N ILE A 639 3.42 12.90 -35.36
CA ILE A 639 2.84 13.29 -34.07
C ILE A 639 3.42 14.63 -33.62
N ASN A 640 4.74 14.79 -33.58
CA ASN A 640 5.39 16.03 -33.16
C ASN A 640 4.96 17.22 -34.03
N LYS A 641 4.95 17.04 -35.35
CA LYS A 641 4.49 18.08 -36.30
C LYS A 641 3.03 18.47 -36.08
N ASN A 642 2.18 17.54 -35.67
CA ASN A 642 0.76 17.82 -35.40
C ASN A 642 0.59 18.54 -34.06
N ILE A 643 1.34 18.16 -33.02
CA ILE A 643 1.35 18.86 -31.72
C ILE A 643 1.75 20.33 -31.90
N GLU A 644 2.76 20.63 -32.73
CA GLU A 644 3.23 22.01 -32.96
C GLU A 644 2.18 22.94 -33.58
N LYS A 645 1.19 22.40 -34.30
CA LYS A 645 0.11 23.19 -34.91
C LYS A 645 -1.01 23.54 -33.93
N LEU A 646 -1.10 22.85 -32.78
CA LEU A 646 -2.24 22.96 -31.87
C LEU A 646 -2.44 24.40 -31.33
N PRO A 647 -1.41 25.14 -30.86
CA PRO A 647 -1.63 26.47 -30.29
C PRO A 647 -2.23 27.46 -31.30
N GLU A 648 -1.77 27.45 -32.54
CA GLU A 648 -2.29 28.31 -33.60
C GLU A 648 -3.71 27.90 -34.02
N LEU A 649 -3.93 26.59 -34.23
CA LEU A 649 -5.24 26.07 -34.63
C LEU A 649 -6.30 26.27 -33.56
N SER A 650 -5.95 26.16 -32.27
CA SER A 650 -6.90 26.39 -31.17
C SER A 650 -7.50 27.80 -31.19
N ARG A 651 -6.75 28.80 -31.69
CA ARG A 651 -7.19 30.20 -31.81
C ARG A 651 -7.95 30.45 -33.11
N LYS A 652 -7.47 29.88 -34.22
CA LYS A 652 -8.01 30.17 -35.57
C LYS A 652 -9.18 29.26 -35.98
N ASN A 653 -9.16 28.00 -35.56
CA ASN A 653 -10.16 26.99 -35.94
C ASN A 653 -10.27 25.87 -34.88
N PRO A 654 -11.05 26.09 -33.81
CA PRO A 654 -11.18 25.13 -32.70
C PRO A 654 -11.66 23.75 -33.13
N GLN A 655 -12.56 23.65 -34.12
CA GLN A 655 -13.06 22.37 -34.60
C GLN A 655 -11.95 21.55 -35.28
N LYS A 656 -11.12 22.19 -36.11
CA LYS A 656 -9.97 21.54 -36.74
C LYS A 656 -8.91 21.17 -35.72
N CYS A 657 -8.73 21.97 -34.67
CA CYS A 657 -7.85 21.65 -33.53
C CYS A 657 -8.32 20.37 -32.82
N PHE A 658 -9.61 20.25 -32.51
CA PHE A 658 -10.18 19.07 -31.88
C PHE A 658 -9.98 17.80 -32.73
N THR A 659 -10.23 17.88 -34.04
CA THR A 659 -9.95 16.76 -34.95
C THR A 659 -8.47 16.37 -34.95
N LEU A 660 -7.57 17.36 -34.95
CA LEU A 660 -6.13 17.10 -34.93
C LEU A 660 -5.67 16.44 -33.63
N ILE A 661 -6.25 16.81 -32.48
CA ILE A 661 -6.00 16.13 -31.19
C ILE A 661 -6.41 14.66 -31.28
N LYS A 662 -7.59 14.35 -31.82
CA LYS A 662 -8.01 12.95 -32.02
C LYS A 662 -7.07 12.17 -32.95
N THR A 663 -6.54 12.82 -33.99
CA THR A 663 -5.52 12.20 -34.85
C THR A 663 -4.25 11.90 -34.07
N ILE A 664 -3.77 12.85 -33.27
CA ILE A 664 -2.60 12.66 -32.40
C ILE A 664 -2.82 11.50 -31.42
N GLU A 665 -3.99 11.41 -30.78
CA GLU A 665 -4.34 10.31 -29.87
C GLU A 665 -4.33 8.95 -30.59
N SER A 666 -4.88 8.89 -31.80
CA SER A 666 -4.88 7.68 -32.63
C SER A 666 -3.46 7.27 -33.05
N ASP A 667 -2.66 8.22 -33.54
CA ASP A 667 -1.28 7.98 -33.95
C ASP A 667 -0.40 7.57 -32.75
N TRP A 668 -0.61 8.21 -31.60
CA TRP A 668 0.04 7.84 -30.34
C TRP A 668 -0.34 6.42 -29.91
N LYS A 669 -1.62 6.03 -30.06
CA LYS A 669 -2.05 4.65 -29.80
C LYS A 669 -1.34 3.64 -30.70
N VAL A 670 -1.09 3.97 -31.96
CA VAL A 670 -0.29 3.12 -32.87
C VAL A 670 1.15 3.05 -32.37
N ALA A 671 1.75 4.19 -32.01
CA ALA A 671 3.11 4.27 -31.50
C ALA A 671 3.31 3.40 -30.24
N ILE A 672 2.45 3.49 -29.22
CA ILE A 672 2.60 2.72 -27.97
C ILE A 672 2.39 1.21 -28.14
N ASN A 673 1.67 0.79 -29.18
CA ASN A 673 1.44 -0.62 -29.48
C ASN A 673 2.51 -1.22 -30.42
N SER A 674 3.45 -0.40 -30.90
CA SER A 674 4.55 -0.85 -31.75
C SER A 674 5.60 -1.65 -30.97
N GLN A 675 6.29 -2.56 -31.65
CA GLN A 675 7.39 -3.31 -31.06
C GLN A 675 8.53 -2.40 -30.54
N PRO A 676 8.98 -1.36 -31.28
CA PRO A 676 9.95 -0.42 -30.75
C PRO A 676 9.52 0.23 -29.43
N PHE A 677 8.26 0.66 -29.31
CA PHE A 677 7.83 1.25 -28.04
C PHE A 677 7.93 0.25 -26.88
N GLN A 678 7.40 -0.96 -27.10
CA GLN A 678 7.33 -1.99 -26.06
C GLN A 678 8.70 -2.52 -25.61
N VAL A 679 9.70 -2.51 -26.50
CA VAL A 679 11.07 -2.96 -26.18
C VAL A 679 11.89 -1.84 -25.54
N PHE A 680 11.87 -0.64 -26.10
CA PHE A 680 12.81 0.42 -25.75
C PHE A 680 12.27 1.36 -24.65
N CYS A 681 10.98 1.74 -24.72
CA CYS A 681 10.49 2.90 -23.97
C CYS A 681 10.40 2.67 -22.46
N PHE A 682 9.98 1.48 -22.03
CA PHE A 682 9.86 1.17 -20.61
C PHE A 682 11.21 1.10 -19.88
N MET A 683 12.30 0.85 -20.61
CA MET A 683 13.66 0.81 -20.06
C MET A 683 14.34 2.18 -20.11
N LEU A 684 14.24 2.89 -21.24
CA LEU A 684 14.91 4.18 -21.45
C LEU A 684 14.18 5.37 -20.85
N PHE A 685 12.86 5.31 -20.82
CA PHE A 685 12.00 6.47 -20.53
C PHE A 685 10.99 6.18 -19.42
N ARG A 686 11.26 5.22 -18.51
CA ARG A 686 10.35 4.87 -17.41
C ARG A 686 9.85 6.08 -16.64
N ASN A 687 10.75 6.99 -16.28
CA ASN A 687 10.43 8.18 -15.49
C ASN A 687 9.59 9.17 -16.32
N ALA A 688 10.00 9.45 -17.56
CA ALA A 688 9.25 10.33 -18.46
C ALA A 688 7.86 9.77 -18.82
N LEU A 689 7.71 8.44 -18.94
CA LEU A 689 6.43 7.76 -19.11
C LEU A 689 5.56 7.90 -17.86
N SER A 690 6.14 7.76 -16.67
CA SER A 690 5.42 7.92 -15.41
C SER A 690 4.92 9.36 -15.24
N GLU A 691 5.74 10.35 -15.59
CA GLU A 691 5.36 11.77 -15.63
C GLU A 691 4.24 12.02 -16.65
N PHE A 692 4.38 11.49 -17.87
CA PHE A 692 3.36 11.57 -18.91
C PHE A 692 2.02 10.98 -18.46
N GLU A 693 2.02 9.78 -17.89
CA GLU A 693 0.80 9.13 -17.39
C GLU A 693 0.16 9.88 -16.21
N ARG A 694 0.99 10.49 -15.36
CA ARG A 694 0.55 11.27 -14.20
C ARG A 694 -0.24 12.49 -14.63
N ASP A 695 0.23 13.19 -15.66
CA ASP A 695 -0.34 14.47 -16.11
C ASP A 695 -1.45 14.27 -17.20
N LEU A 696 -1.58 13.07 -17.77
CA LEU A 696 -2.59 12.74 -18.79
C LEU A 696 -4.06 12.99 -18.39
N PRO A 697 -4.51 12.73 -17.14
CA PRO A 697 -5.89 13.02 -16.73
C PRO A 697 -6.24 14.50 -16.82
N GLU A 698 -5.31 15.41 -16.49
CA GLU A 698 -5.51 16.86 -16.59
C GLU A 698 -5.82 17.27 -18.05
N LEU A 699 -5.09 16.70 -19.00
CA LEU A 699 -5.34 16.89 -20.42
C LEU A 699 -6.71 16.34 -20.87
N ALA A 700 -7.08 15.17 -20.36
CA ALA A 700 -8.34 14.51 -20.73
C ALA A 700 -9.56 15.35 -20.30
N GLU A 701 -9.53 15.90 -19.08
CA GLU A 701 -10.62 16.63 -18.45
C GLU A 701 -10.75 18.10 -18.91
N GLU A 702 -9.70 18.69 -19.48
CA GLU A 702 -9.75 20.08 -19.96
C GLU A 702 -10.68 20.22 -21.19
N ASN A 703 -11.66 21.13 -21.06
CA ASN A 703 -12.70 21.38 -22.05
C ASN A 703 -12.45 22.65 -22.88
N ASN A 704 -11.67 23.60 -22.36
CA ASN A 704 -11.29 24.80 -23.09
C ASN A 704 -10.24 24.45 -24.14
N MET A 705 -10.57 24.62 -25.43
CA MET A 705 -9.70 24.18 -26.53
C MET A 705 -8.31 24.84 -26.53
N ILE A 706 -8.19 26.10 -26.12
CA ILE A 706 -6.90 26.81 -26.07
C ILE A 706 -6.03 26.23 -24.96
N LYS A 707 -6.63 25.99 -23.78
CA LYS A 707 -5.93 25.34 -22.66
C LYS A 707 -5.59 23.88 -22.98
N LYS A 708 -6.53 23.13 -23.56
CA LYS A 708 -6.32 21.73 -23.98
C LYS A 708 -5.18 21.61 -24.99
N ALA A 709 -5.12 22.52 -25.98
CA ALA A 709 -4.03 22.56 -26.95
C ALA A 709 -2.67 22.87 -26.29
N LYS A 710 -2.65 23.78 -25.31
CA LYS A 710 -1.45 24.10 -24.53
C LYS A 710 -1.01 22.90 -23.67
N LEU A 711 -1.92 22.29 -22.92
CA LEU A 711 -1.66 21.10 -22.11
C LEU A 711 -1.19 19.92 -22.97
N ALA A 712 -1.79 19.68 -24.14
CA ALA A 712 -1.34 18.65 -25.07
C ALA A 712 0.10 18.88 -25.51
N GLN A 713 0.47 20.14 -25.75
CA GLN A 713 1.84 20.51 -26.08
C GLN A 713 2.80 20.32 -24.89
N GLU A 714 2.39 20.72 -23.67
CA GLU A 714 3.22 20.62 -22.46
C GLU A 714 3.43 19.17 -22.00
N ILE A 715 2.41 18.32 -22.14
CA ILE A 715 2.43 16.93 -21.66
C ILE A 715 2.99 15.99 -22.73
N MET A 716 2.54 16.07 -23.99
CA MET A 716 2.92 15.08 -25.00
C MET A 716 4.26 15.38 -25.68
N LYS A 717 4.55 16.65 -25.96
CA LYS A 717 5.73 17.04 -26.76
C LYS A 717 7.05 16.60 -26.11
N PRO A 718 7.28 16.78 -24.79
CA PRO A 718 8.57 16.43 -24.19
C PRO A 718 8.93 14.95 -24.37
N LEU A 719 7.95 14.05 -24.20
CA LEU A 719 8.17 12.62 -24.39
C LEU A 719 8.43 12.28 -25.86
N VAL A 720 7.64 12.83 -26.79
CA VAL A 720 7.82 12.58 -28.24
C VAL A 720 9.18 13.06 -28.73
N VAL A 721 9.64 14.23 -28.29
CA VAL A 721 10.97 14.76 -28.63
C VAL A 721 12.07 13.89 -28.05
N LYS A 722 12.00 13.52 -26.75
CA LYS A 722 12.97 12.59 -26.14
C LYS A 722 13.06 11.26 -26.88
N LEU A 723 11.93 10.72 -27.35
CA LEU A 723 11.89 9.50 -28.14
C LEU A 723 12.58 9.67 -29.49
N LEU A 724 12.29 10.77 -30.21
CA LEU A 724 12.91 11.09 -31.50
C LEU A 724 14.43 11.27 -31.39
N ASP A 725 14.89 11.98 -30.37
CA ASP A 725 16.32 12.23 -30.13
C ASP A 725 17.12 10.94 -29.87
N GLU A 726 16.44 9.90 -29.37
CA GLU A 726 17.04 8.62 -29.03
C GLU A 726 17.02 7.60 -30.18
N ILE A 727 16.21 7.82 -31.23
CA ILE A 727 16.09 6.91 -32.38
C ILE A 727 17.45 6.53 -33.00
N PRO A 728 18.40 7.46 -33.26
CA PRO A 728 19.68 7.10 -33.86
C PRO A 728 20.43 6.02 -33.05
N ARG A 729 20.42 6.13 -31.74
CA ARG A 729 21.07 5.17 -30.85
C ARG A 729 20.27 3.88 -30.72
N MET A 730 18.93 3.94 -30.74
CA MET A 730 18.12 2.72 -30.84
C MET A 730 18.48 1.92 -32.10
N LYS A 731 18.72 2.58 -33.24
CA LYS A 731 19.17 1.92 -34.47
C LYS A 731 20.52 1.24 -34.28
N GLU A 732 21.51 1.94 -33.70
CA GLU A 732 22.82 1.34 -33.41
C GLU A 732 22.72 0.10 -32.51
N LEU A 733 21.88 0.14 -31.47
CA LEU A 733 21.62 -1.01 -30.61
C LEU A 733 20.99 -2.17 -31.38
N VAL A 734 20.00 -1.89 -32.22
CA VAL A 734 19.32 -2.90 -33.05
C VAL A 734 20.31 -3.53 -34.05
N ASP A 735 21.11 -2.72 -34.75
CA ASP A 735 22.04 -3.20 -35.76
C ASP A 735 23.10 -4.15 -35.16
N GLU A 736 23.68 -3.79 -34.01
CA GLU A 736 24.62 -4.66 -33.30
C GLU A 736 23.91 -5.92 -32.74
N THR A 737 22.66 -5.81 -32.29
CA THR A 737 21.87 -6.96 -31.84
C THR A 737 21.60 -7.94 -32.98
N VAL A 738 21.17 -7.44 -34.14
CA VAL A 738 20.95 -8.22 -35.36
C VAL A 738 22.24 -8.96 -35.72
N LYS A 739 23.36 -8.24 -35.81
CA LYS A 739 24.68 -8.80 -36.12
C LYS A 739 25.10 -9.89 -35.12
N ARG A 740 24.88 -9.70 -33.81
CA ARG A 740 25.19 -10.70 -32.78
C ARG A 740 24.32 -11.95 -32.94
N VAL A 741 23.02 -11.79 -33.16
CA VAL A 741 22.09 -12.91 -33.37
C VAL A 741 22.39 -13.67 -34.66
N GLU A 742 22.77 -12.98 -35.74
CA GLU A 742 23.23 -13.60 -36.99
C GLU A 742 24.51 -14.41 -36.76
N ALA A 743 25.50 -13.84 -36.08
CA ALA A 743 26.77 -14.52 -35.80
C ALA A 743 26.57 -15.78 -34.95
N GLY A 744 25.68 -15.74 -33.95
CA GLY A 744 25.33 -16.90 -33.12
C GLY A 744 24.44 -17.94 -33.80
N THR A 745 23.86 -17.64 -34.98
CA THR A 745 23.05 -18.59 -35.75
C THR A 745 23.89 -19.50 -36.66
N ASN A 746 25.14 -19.12 -36.92
CA ASN A 746 26.07 -19.85 -37.77
C ASN A 746 26.98 -20.84 -37.00
N ILE A 747 26.71 -21.03 -35.71
CA ILE A 747 27.35 -21.99 -34.79
C ILE A 747 26.27 -22.98 -34.38
#